data_AF-A0A2V7W1Z2-F1
#
_entry.id   AF-A0A2V7W1Z2-F1
#
_cell.length_a   1.000
_cell.length_b   1.000
_cell.length_c   1.000
_cell.angle_alpha   90.00
_cell.angle_beta   90.00
_cell.angle_gamma   90.00
#
_symmetry.space_group_name_H-M   'P 1'
#
loop_
_entity.id
_entity.type
_entity.pdbx_description
1 polymer ?
#
loop_
_entity_poly.entity_id
_entity_poly.type
_entity_poly.pdbx_seq_one_letter_code
_entity_poly.pdbx_strand_id
1 'polypeptide(L)'
;MIKRALIFLLFSSSAFAAAPDASILKNLQWREIGPYRGGRADAVDGIANQPDVYYFGSSGGGVWKTADGGQTWKPVSDGFFGGSIGAVAIAPSDPSVVYAGTGEETVRGNVSPGAGMWKSTDAGKTWTRIGLDDSQHIGRIRVHPANPELLYVAVMGHAFGPSDQRGVYRSKDGGKTWERILFVNRDSGAVDLALDPTNPRILYASTWRFRRGPHFFESGGEGSALWKSTDGGDTWKELSRNKGMPKGTLGIIGVSVSPSNPQNVYAIVEAKDGGVYRSRDGGDTWQRTSDSADLRQRAWYYSRIYADPKDEDAVYVCNVRFHKSKDGGKTWSAIPTPHGDNHDLWIAPNDPRRMIEANDGGVNVTTDGGASWTAQSNQPTAQFYRVSVDNDFPYRLLGPQQDNSAVRIRHRTTGASIGQRDWEPTAGGESGYIVADPKNPDIVYGGSYGGLLTVVNHRTGEVRDVNPWPDNPMGAGDAELKHRFQWNFPIFFSPHDPNKLYAASQVLMVTLDRGASWRAISPDLTRNDKSKMQSSGGPITKDNTSVEYYGTIFYADESPVEPGVLWAGSDDGLIHVSRDGGQNWADVTPKDLPAWIMINEIDASPLDKGTAYVAATMYKSDDFRPYLYKTSDYGKSWTKIVEGIPADQ
;
A
#
# COMPACT_ATOMS: atom_id res chain seq x y z
N MET A 1 -35.69 75.91 -13.75
CA MET A 1 -34.85 75.18 -12.77
C MET A 1 -35.12 73.69 -12.91
N ILE A 2 -34.27 72.95 -13.61
CA ILE A 2 -34.34 71.49 -13.73
C ILE A 2 -33.04 70.95 -13.12
N LYS A 3 -33.15 70.24 -11.99
CA LYS A 3 -32.03 69.56 -11.33
C LYS A 3 -31.81 68.21 -12.03
N ARG A 4 -30.65 68.01 -12.64
CA ARG A 4 -30.19 66.70 -13.12
C ARG A 4 -29.43 66.01 -11.98
N ALA A 5 -29.88 64.83 -11.59
CA ALA A 5 -29.15 63.92 -10.71
C ALA A 5 -28.22 63.05 -11.58
N LEU A 6 -26.94 63.00 -11.24
CA LEU A 6 -25.95 62.12 -11.86
C LEU A 6 -25.69 60.97 -10.87
N ILE A 7 -26.11 59.75 -11.23
CA ILE A 7 -25.79 58.52 -10.50
C ILE A 7 -24.44 58.03 -11.02
N PHE A 8 -23.42 58.02 -10.17
CA PHE A 8 -22.14 57.36 -10.44
C PHE A 8 -22.26 55.88 -10.05
N LEU A 9 -22.35 54.98 -11.03
CA LEU A 9 -22.08 53.56 -10.83
C LEU A 9 -20.57 53.35 -10.79
N LEU A 10 -20.04 53.07 -9.59
CA LEU A 10 -18.68 52.55 -9.41
C LEU A 10 -18.71 51.05 -9.74
N PHE A 11 -18.24 50.69 -10.93
CA PHE A 11 -17.83 49.31 -11.22
C PHE A 11 -16.49 49.06 -10.54
N SER A 12 -16.50 48.36 -9.42
CA SER A 12 -15.30 47.78 -8.82
C SER A 12 -14.86 46.60 -9.69
N SER A 13 -13.91 46.82 -10.60
CA SER A 13 -13.22 45.75 -11.29
C SER A 13 -12.27 45.06 -10.30
N SER A 14 -12.69 43.93 -9.74
CA SER A 14 -11.81 43.02 -9.03
C SER A 14 -10.81 42.45 -10.03
N ALA A 15 -9.60 43.02 -10.08
CA ALA A 15 -8.50 42.45 -10.83
C ALA A 15 -8.09 41.14 -10.13
N PHE A 16 -8.57 40.01 -10.63
CA PHE A 16 -8.01 38.72 -10.24
C PHE A 16 -6.57 38.68 -10.74
N ALA A 17 -5.61 38.44 -9.83
CA ALA A 17 -4.24 38.16 -10.21
C ALA A 17 -4.24 36.99 -11.18
N ALA A 18 -3.58 37.15 -12.34
CA ALA A 18 -3.44 36.08 -13.31
C ALA A 18 -2.74 34.88 -12.65
N ALA A 19 -3.27 33.68 -12.86
CA ALA A 19 -2.58 32.47 -12.43
C ALA A 19 -1.17 32.45 -13.04
N PRO A 20 -0.13 32.03 -12.28
CA PRO A 20 1.23 31.96 -12.80
C PRO A 20 1.26 31.08 -14.05
N ASP A 21 1.97 31.54 -15.08
CA ASP A 21 2.10 30.80 -16.34
C ASP A 21 2.75 29.43 -16.06
N ALA A 22 2.01 28.36 -16.37
CA ALA A 22 2.46 26.98 -16.21
C ALA A 22 3.77 26.69 -16.97
N SER A 23 4.18 27.55 -17.92
CA SER A 23 5.50 27.49 -18.55
C SER A 23 6.66 27.52 -17.54
N ILE A 24 6.48 28.12 -16.35
CA ILE A 24 7.50 28.15 -15.30
C ILE A 24 7.84 26.75 -14.77
N LEU A 25 6.87 25.82 -14.81
CA LEU A 25 7.07 24.43 -14.37
C LEU A 25 7.83 23.60 -15.41
N LYS A 26 7.86 24.01 -16.69
CA LYS A 26 8.46 23.24 -17.79
C LYS A 26 9.97 23.04 -17.66
N ASN A 27 10.65 23.92 -16.94
CA ASN A 27 12.10 23.86 -16.74
C ASN A 27 12.49 23.18 -15.42
N LEU A 28 11.53 22.73 -14.60
CA LEU A 28 11.82 21.98 -13.39
C LEU A 28 12.18 20.53 -13.75
N GLN A 29 13.18 19.99 -13.07
CA GLN A 29 13.60 18.60 -13.22
C GLN A 29 13.42 17.86 -11.91
N TRP A 30 12.89 16.64 -12.00
CA TRP A 30 12.85 15.72 -10.88
C TRP A 30 14.27 15.33 -10.47
N ARG A 31 14.50 15.28 -9.16
CA ARG A 31 15.76 14.85 -8.57
C ARG A 31 15.46 13.90 -7.44
N GLU A 32 16.05 12.71 -7.51
CA GLU A 32 15.99 11.74 -6.42
C GLU A 32 16.76 12.26 -5.20
N ILE A 33 16.15 12.10 -4.02
CA ILE A 33 16.68 12.56 -2.73
C ILE A 33 16.81 11.42 -1.71
N GLY A 34 16.54 10.18 -2.13
CA GLY A 34 16.45 9.02 -1.24
C GLY A 34 15.20 9.03 -0.33
N PRO A 35 15.22 8.29 0.79
CA PRO A 35 16.36 7.50 1.27
C PRO A 35 16.59 6.29 0.36
N TYR A 36 17.84 5.85 0.25
CA TYR A 36 18.20 4.62 -0.49
C TYR A 36 17.91 3.39 0.37
N ARG A 37 16.75 3.35 1.04
CA ARG A 37 16.28 2.27 1.89
C ARG A 37 15.01 1.73 1.29
N GLY A 38 15.00 0.45 0.96
CA GLY A 38 13.86 -0.18 0.30
C GLY A 38 12.57 -0.01 1.08
N GLY A 39 11.48 0.23 0.35
CA GLY A 39 10.11 -0.02 0.82
C GLY A 39 9.61 -1.34 0.25
N ARG A 40 8.35 -1.67 0.53
CA ARG A 40 7.75 -2.97 0.19
C ARG A 40 7.94 -3.34 -1.28
N ALA A 41 8.30 -4.62 -1.48
CA ALA A 41 8.31 -5.28 -2.77
C ALA A 41 7.42 -6.53 -2.70
N ASP A 42 6.56 -6.69 -3.70
CA ASP A 42 5.51 -7.74 -3.70
C ASP A 42 5.79 -8.86 -4.71
N ALA A 43 6.74 -8.65 -5.62
CA ALA A 43 6.99 -9.56 -6.73
C ALA A 43 8.47 -9.67 -7.04
N VAL A 44 8.97 -10.89 -7.21
CA VAL A 44 10.36 -11.15 -7.63
C VAL A 44 10.45 -12.26 -8.66
N ASP A 45 11.42 -12.15 -9.56
CA ASP A 45 11.78 -13.24 -10.46
C ASP A 45 13.27 -13.19 -10.82
N GLY A 46 13.82 -14.33 -11.21
CA GLY A 46 15.23 -14.50 -11.55
C GLY A 46 15.43 -15.38 -12.78
N ILE A 47 16.66 -15.38 -13.28
CA ILE A 47 17.03 -16.17 -14.45
C ILE A 47 17.94 -17.32 -14.01
N ALA A 48 17.55 -18.56 -14.27
CA ALA A 48 18.30 -19.75 -13.84
C ALA A 48 19.76 -19.73 -14.37
N ASN A 49 19.93 -19.39 -15.65
CA ASN A 49 21.24 -19.43 -16.33
C ASN A 49 21.98 -18.09 -16.35
N GLN A 50 21.46 -17.04 -15.70
CA GLN A 50 22.14 -15.75 -15.55
C GLN A 50 22.16 -15.40 -14.07
N PRO A 51 23.19 -15.86 -13.32
CA PRO A 51 23.12 -15.84 -11.87
C PRO A 51 22.96 -14.43 -11.28
N ASP A 52 23.50 -13.41 -11.93
CA ASP A 52 23.50 -12.06 -11.36
C ASP A 52 22.29 -11.22 -11.74
N VAL A 53 21.32 -11.79 -12.48
CA VAL A 53 20.17 -11.06 -13.03
C VAL A 53 18.88 -11.43 -12.31
N TYR A 54 18.25 -10.41 -11.73
CA TYR A 54 16.95 -10.51 -11.06
C TYR A 54 16.12 -9.26 -11.32
N TYR A 55 14.80 -9.41 -11.13
CA TYR A 55 13.84 -8.32 -11.21
C TYR A 55 12.98 -8.31 -9.95
N PHE A 56 12.50 -7.12 -9.59
CA PHE A 56 11.44 -7.00 -8.61
C PHE A 56 10.41 -5.94 -8.99
N GLY A 57 9.20 -6.12 -8.47
CA GLY A 57 8.12 -5.15 -8.51
C GLY A 57 7.98 -4.48 -7.14
N SER A 58 8.03 -3.15 -7.12
CA SER A 58 7.86 -2.36 -5.89
C SER A 58 6.40 -1.92 -5.71
N SER A 59 6.00 -1.77 -4.46
CA SER A 59 4.80 -1.02 -4.09
C SER A 59 5.01 0.49 -4.36
N GLY A 60 4.32 1.04 -5.37
CA GLY A 60 4.46 2.45 -5.79
C GLY A 60 5.72 2.80 -6.61
N GLY A 61 6.70 1.90 -6.73
CA GLY A 61 8.01 2.18 -7.33
C GLY A 61 8.27 1.57 -8.71
N GLY A 62 7.32 0.86 -9.33
CA GLY A 62 7.50 0.24 -10.63
C GLY A 62 8.40 -1.02 -10.63
N VAL A 63 8.96 -1.36 -11.79
CA VAL A 63 9.80 -2.56 -11.99
C VAL A 63 11.27 -2.19 -11.96
N TRP A 64 12.06 -2.98 -11.22
CA TRP A 64 13.49 -2.79 -11.01
C TRP A 64 14.27 -4.02 -11.45
N LYS A 65 15.53 -3.81 -11.83
CA LYS A 65 16.44 -4.85 -12.31
C LYS A 65 17.82 -4.71 -11.70
N THR A 66 18.42 -5.84 -11.34
CA THR A 66 19.86 -5.97 -11.06
C THR A 66 20.53 -6.84 -12.12
N ALA A 67 21.82 -6.62 -12.33
CA ALA A 67 22.68 -7.46 -13.16
C ALA A 67 24.02 -7.77 -12.48
N ASP A 68 24.12 -7.52 -11.17
CA ASP A 68 25.30 -7.73 -10.33
C ASP A 68 24.95 -8.49 -9.04
N GLY A 69 23.87 -9.26 -9.06
CA GLY A 69 23.47 -10.12 -7.95
C GLY A 69 22.86 -9.37 -6.77
N GLY A 70 22.22 -8.21 -7.01
CA GLY A 70 21.51 -7.43 -5.99
C GLY A 70 22.37 -6.37 -5.29
N GLN A 71 23.57 -6.07 -5.81
CA GLN A 71 24.43 -5.01 -5.28
C GLN A 71 23.93 -3.63 -5.72
N THR A 72 23.45 -3.52 -6.96
CA THR A 72 22.79 -2.32 -7.48
C THR A 72 21.48 -2.66 -8.20
N TRP A 73 20.52 -1.73 -8.10
CA TRP A 73 19.20 -1.83 -8.70
C TRP A 73 18.93 -0.62 -9.57
N LYS A 74 18.32 -0.85 -10.73
CA LYS A 74 17.94 0.19 -11.69
C LYS A 74 16.44 0.12 -11.99
N PRO A 75 15.72 1.25 -12.01
CA PRO A 75 14.35 1.24 -12.48
C PRO A 75 14.36 0.95 -13.98
N VAL A 76 13.47 0.07 -14.44
CA VAL A 76 13.35 -0.33 -15.84
C VAL A 76 11.96 -0.06 -16.42
N SER A 77 10.98 0.33 -15.60
CA SER A 77 9.66 0.77 -16.08
C SER A 77 9.53 2.28 -16.30
N ASP A 78 10.48 3.07 -15.79
CA ASP A 78 10.46 4.54 -15.86
C ASP A 78 10.28 5.03 -17.30
N GLY A 79 9.38 6.01 -17.46
CA GLY A 79 9.00 6.56 -18.76
C GLY A 79 7.93 5.76 -19.52
N PHE A 80 7.56 4.56 -19.04
CA PHE A 80 6.49 3.74 -19.64
C PHE A 80 5.28 3.59 -18.71
N PHE A 81 5.52 3.15 -17.48
CA PHE A 81 4.50 3.01 -16.43
C PHE A 81 5.16 3.04 -15.04
N GLY A 82 4.34 3.25 -14.02
CA GLY A 82 4.78 3.27 -12.62
C GLY A 82 3.68 2.76 -11.70
N GLY A 83 3.76 3.13 -10.43
CA GLY A 83 2.83 2.67 -9.41
C GLY A 83 3.19 1.27 -8.89
N SER A 84 2.21 0.62 -8.28
CA SER A 84 2.38 -0.67 -7.61
C SER A 84 2.45 -1.83 -8.59
N ILE A 85 3.33 -2.80 -8.32
CA ILE A 85 3.53 -4.00 -9.14
C ILE A 85 3.26 -5.25 -8.30
N GLY A 86 2.20 -5.99 -8.62
CA GLY A 86 1.85 -7.23 -7.91
C GLY A 86 2.45 -8.50 -8.51
N ALA A 87 2.95 -8.44 -9.75
CA ALA A 87 3.61 -9.60 -10.37
C ALA A 87 4.66 -9.17 -11.41
N VAL A 88 5.79 -9.88 -11.40
CA VAL A 88 6.80 -9.85 -12.47
C VAL A 88 7.08 -11.29 -12.86
N ALA A 89 7.17 -11.57 -14.16
CA ALA A 89 7.53 -12.89 -14.65
C ALA A 89 8.42 -12.80 -15.90
N ILE A 90 9.51 -13.56 -15.89
CA ILE A 90 10.47 -13.69 -16.99
C ILE A 90 10.16 -14.99 -17.72
N ALA A 91 10.10 -14.96 -19.04
CA ALA A 91 9.87 -16.18 -19.80
C ALA A 91 11.08 -17.13 -19.69
N PRO A 92 10.90 -18.39 -19.22
CA PRO A 92 12.04 -19.30 -19.02
C PRO A 92 12.78 -19.69 -20.31
N SER A 93 12.06 -19.68 -21.44
CA SER A 93 12.61 -20.01 -22.78
C SER A 93 13.26 -18.82 -23.48
N ASP A 94 12.97 -17.58 -23.05
CA ASP A 94 13.54 -16.37 -23.61
C ASP A 94 13.57 -15.25 -22.55
N PRO A 95 14.70 -15.09 -21.83
CA PRO A 95 14.80 -14.09 -20.77
C PRO A 95 14.78 -12.62 -21.25
N SER A 96 14.70 -12.36 -22.56
CA SER A 96 14.41 -11.02 -23.08
C SER A 96 12.94 -10.64 -22.91
N VAL A 97 12.05 -11.63 -22.78
CA VAL A 97 10.62 -11.42 -22.58
C VAL A 97 10.31 -11.34 -21.09
N VAL A 98 9.84 -10.17 -20.67
CA VAL A 98 9.44 -9.89 -19.28
C VAL A 98 8.02 -9.36 -19.26
N TYR A 99 7.19 -9.90 -18.37
CA TYR A 99 5.83 -9.45 -18.13
C TYR A 99 5.75 -8.79 -16.77
N ALA A 100 4.97 -7.72 -16.68
CA ALA A 100 4.66 -7.03 -15.43
C ALA A 100 3.15 -6.85 -15.29
N GLY A 101 2.62 -7.22 -14.13
CA GLY A 101 1.24 -7.03 -13.74
C GLY A 101 1.18 -5.95 -12.66
N THR A 102 0.40 -4.91 -12.91
CA THR A 102 0.28 -3.77 -12.00
C THR A 102 -0.79 -4.00 -10.93
N GLY A 103 -0.65 -3.30 -9.81
CA GLY A 103 -1.48 -3.38 -8.62
C GLY A 103 -1.07 -4.50 -7.67
N GLU A 104 -0.95 -4.15 -6.40
CA GLU A 104 -0.49 -5.03 -5.32
C GLU A 104 -1.44 -6.21 -5.04
N GLU A 105 -0.87 -7.38 -4.78
CA GLU A 105 -1.60 -8.50 -4.17
C GLU A 105 -1.91 -8.22 -2.69
N THR A 106 -0.98 -7.53 -2.01
CA THR A 106 -1.01 -7.18 -0.59
C THR A 106 -2.07 -6.10 -0.33
N VAL A 107 -3.33 -6.49 -0.46
CA VAL A 107 -4.51 -5.61 -0.38
C VAL A 107 -4.70 -5.08 1.04
N ARG A 108 -3.88 -4.13 1.47
CA ARG A 108 -4.05 -3.37 2.72
C ARG A 108 -5.03 -2.21 2.53
N GLY A 109 -5.45 -1.54 3.60
CA GLY A 109 -6.45 -0.45 3.53
C GLY A 109 -6.01 0.77 2.70
N ASN A 110 -4.71 0.92 2.45
CA ASN A 110 -4.12 1.98 1.61
C ASN A 110 -3.44 1.41 0.35
N VAL A 111 -3.89 0.24 -0.12
CA VAL A 111 -3.36 -0.39 -1.34
C VAL A 111 -3.64 0.47 -2.57
N SER A 112 -2.70 0.51 -3.52
CA SER A 112 -2.87 1.21 -4.79
C SER A 112 -3.33 0.24 -5.90
N PRO A 113 -4.35 0.61 -6.70
CA PRO A 113 -4.71 -0.16 -7.87
C PRO A 113 -3.65 0.00 -8.97
N GLY A 114 -3.60 -0.98 -9.86
CA GLY A 114 -2.85 -0.98 -11.10
C GLY A 114 -3.73 -0.73 -12.33
N ALA A 115 -3.09 -0.71 -13.50
CA ALA A 115 -3.65 -0.40 -14.80
C ALA A 115 -3.49 -1.54 -15.82
N GLY A 116 -3.37 -2.79 -15.36
CA GLY A 116 -3.29 -3.99 -16.20
C GLY A 116 -1.86 -4.51 -16.44
N MET A 117 -1.68 -5.14 -17.60
CA MET A 117 -0.49 -5.91 -17.97
C MET A 117 0.43 -5.14 -18.93
N TRP A 118 1.74 -5.34 -18.74
CA TRP A 118 2.80 -4.79 -19.57
C TRP A 118 3.77 -5.89 -20.00
N LYS A 119 4.34 -5.75 -21.20
CA LYS A 119 5.33 -6.67 -21.77
C LYS A 119 6.56 -5.91 -22.26
N SER A 120 7.72 -6.45 -21.99
CA SER A 120 8.98 -6.12 -22.64
C SER A 120 9.48 -7.32 -23.44
N THR A 121 10.14 -7.06 -24.57
CA THR A 121 10.84 -8.08 -25.39
C THR A 121 12.33 -7.78 -25.54
N ASP A 122 12.85 -6.89 -24.69
CA ASP A 122 14.25 -6.44 -24.70
C ASP A 122 14.85 -6.34 -23.29
N ALA A 123 14.36 -7.21 -22.39
CA ALA A 123 14.79 -7.34 -21.00
C ALA A 123 14.57 -6.06 -20.17
N GLY A 124 13.43 -5.40 -20.39
CA GLY A 124 12.95 -4.24 -19.65
C GLY A 124 13.41 -2.89 -20.18
N LYS A 125 14.02 -2.80 -21.37
CA LYS A 125 14.44 -1.49 -21.92
C LYS A 125 13.26 -0.72 -22.49
N THR A 126 12.30 -1.42 -23.08
CA THR A 126 11.04 -0.87 -23.57
C THR A 126 9.87 -1.74 -23.13
N TRP A 127 8.71 -1.10 -22.96
CA TRP A 127 7.50 -1.76 -22.50
C TRP A 127 6.30 -1.39 -23.37
N THR A 128 5.41 -2.34 -23.56
CA THR A 128 4.14 -2.20 -24.26
C THR A 128 3.00 -2.62 -23.33
N ARG A 129 1.96 -1.80 -23.23
CA ARG A 129 0.72 -2.15 -22.55
C ARG A 129 -0.02 -3.22 -23.34
N ILE A 130 -0.43 -4.29 -22.68
CA ILE A 130 -1.03 -5.48 -23.31
C ILE A 130 -2.40 -5.84 -22.70
N GLY A 131 -3.14 -4.87 -22.20
CA GLY A 131 -4.54 -5.04 -21.78
C GLY A 131 -4.73 -5.46 -20.32
N LEU A 132 -5.93 -5.97 -20.01
CA LEU A 132 -6.45 -6.15 -18.64
C LEU A 132 -6.51 -4.84 -17.84
N ASP A 133 -6.86 -3.75 -18.51
CA ASP A 133 -6.72 -2.38 -17.99
C ASP A 133 -7.51 -2.10 -16.70
N ASP A 134 -8.63 -2.80 -16.50
CA ASP A 134 -9.52 -2.71 -15.35
C ASP A 134 -9.28 -3.83 -14.32
N SER A 135 -8.16 -4.57 -14.42
CA SER A 135 -7.86 -5.68 -13.51
C SER A 135 -7.65 -5.21 -12.07
N GLN A 136 -7.21 -3.97 -11.89
CA GLN A 136 -6.71 -3.32 -10.68
C GLN A 136 -5.60 -4.08 -9.94
N HIS A 137 -5.73 -5.35 -9.64
CA HIS A 137 -4.77 -6.12 -8.84
C HIS A 137 -4.43 -7.43 -9.56
N ILE A 138 -3.17 -7.55 -9.99
CA ILE A 138 -2.63 -8.76 -10.63
C ILE A 138 -1.66 -9.43 -9.66
N GLY A 139 -2.07 -10.56 -9.08
CA GLY A 139 -1.30 -11.22 -8.01
C GLY A 139 -0.25 -12.21 -8.53
N ARG A 140 -0.47 -12.84 -9.70
CA ARG A 140 0.48 -13.79 -10.28
C ARG A 140 0.48 -13.82 -11.80
N ILE A 141 1.67 -14.04 -12.36
CA ILE A 141 1.89 -14.34 -13.77
C ILE A 141 2.67 -15.66 -13.85
N ARG A 142 2.28 -16.54 -14.77
CA ARG A 142 2.99 -17.78 -15.09
C ARG A 142 3.17 -17.88 -16.60
N VAL A 143 4.42 -17.90 -17.05
CA VAL A 143 4.77 -18.07 -18.47
C VAL A 143 5.06 -19.53 -18.74
N HIS A 144 4.58 -20.05 -19.86
CA HIS A 144 4.84 -21.42 -20.26
C HIS A 144 6.35 -21.64 -20.48
N PRO A 145 6.94 -22.72 -19.93
CA PRO A 145 8.40 -22.88 -19.87
C PRO A 145 9.07 -22.92 -21.25
N ALA A 146 8.38 -23.46 -22.26
CA ALA A 146 8.90 -23.59 -23.62
C ALA A 146 8.26 -22.61 -24.65
N ASN A 147 7.39 -21.69 -24.22
CA ASN A 147 6.74 -20.76 -25.13
C ASN A 147 6.53 -19.40 -24.44
N PRO A 148 7.29 -18.35 -24.79
CA PRO A 148 7.19 -17.04 -24.15
C PRO A 148 5.87 -16.31 -24.43
N GLU A 149 5.09 -16.74 -25.43
CA GLU A 149 3.82 -16.11 -25.82
C GLU A 149 2.59 -16.76 -25.15
N LEU A 150 2.75 -17.95 -24.56
CA LEU A 150 1.71 -18.62 -23.78
C LEU A 150 1.89 -18.31 -22.30
N LEU A 151 0.95 -17.57 -21.72
CA LEU A 151 1.00 -17.14 -20.34
C LEU A 151 -0.37 -17.14 -19.69
N TYR A 152 -0.35 -17.19 -18.37
CA TYR A 152 -1.53 -17.20 -17.52
C TYR A 152 -1.39 -16.14 -16.42
N VAL A 153 -2.50 -15.50 -16.07
CA VAL A 153 -2.52 -14.37 -15.12
C VAL A 153 -3.64 -14.59 -14.11
N ALA A 154 -3.33 -14.47 -12.82
CA ALA A 154 -4.30 -14.44 -11.74
C ALA A 154 -4.70 -12.99 -11.44
N VAL A 155 -5.96 -12.66 -11.70
CA VAL A 155 -6.53 -11.33 -11.48
C VAL A 155 -7.44 -11.35 -10.26
N MET A 156 -7.09 -10.50 -9.30
CA MET A 156 -7.84 -10.34 -8.06
C MET A 156 -9.05 -9.41 -8.22
N GLY A 157 -9.01 -8.46 -9.17
CA GLY A 157 -10.07 -7.47 -9.36
C GLY A 157 -10.10 -6.42 -8.26
N HIS A 158 -11.13 -5.57 -8.26
CA HIS A 158 -11.17 -4.38 -7.42
C HIS A 158 -11.25 -4.72 -5.93
N ALA A 159 -10.35 -4.19 -5.11
CA ALA A 159 -10.39 -4.42 -3.67
C ALA A 159 -11.64 -3.81 -3.01
N PHE A 160 -12.04 -2.63 -3.51
CA PHE A 160 -13.08 -1.80 -2.92
C PHE A 160 -14.47 -1.96 -3.57
N GLY A 161 -14.63 -2.84 -4.55
CA GLY A 161 -15.91 -3.07 -5.25
C GLY A 161 -15.99 -4.41 -6.00
N PRO A 162 -17.21 -4.88 -6.33
CA PRO A 162 -17.38 -6.06 -7.18
C PRO A 162 -16.76 -5.82 -8.55
N SER A 163 -16.12 -6.83 -9.14
CA SER A 163 -15.44 -6.66 -10.42
C SER A 163 -15.67 -7.86 -11.34
N ASP A 164 -15.99 -7.57 -12.59
CA ASP A 164 -16.10 -8.57 -13.65
C ASP A 164 -14.73 -8.96 -14.22
N GLN A 165 -13.64 -8.31 -13.80
CA GLN A 165 -12.30 -8.65 -14.25
C GLN A 165 -11.66 -9.78 -13.44
N ARG A 166 -12.28 -10.23 -12.35
CA ARG A 166 -11.77 -11.31 -11.49
C ARG A 166 -11.59 -12.62 -12.26
N GLY A 167 -10.56 -13.40 -11.93
CA GLY A 167 -10.37 -14.74 -12.44
C GLY A 167 -8.97 -15.06 -12.97
N VAL A 168 -8.82 -16.23 -13.58
CA VAL A 168 -7.60 -16.61 -14.29
C VAL A 168 -7.78 -16.32 -15.78
N TYR A 169 -6.80 -15.64 -16.36
CA TYR A 169 -6.73 -15.36 -17.79
C TYR A 169 -5.61 -16.13 -18.44
N ARG A 170 -5.79 -16.46 -19.71
CA ARG A 170 -4.79 -17.07 -20.58
C ARG A 170 -4.62 -16.22 -21.82
N SER A 171 -3.37 -16.02 -22.23
CA SER A 171 -3.01 -15.51 -23.54
C SER A 171 -2.20 -16.56 -24.28
N LYS A 172 -2.44 -16.70 -25.59
CA LYS A 172 -1.67 -17.60 -26.49
C LYS A 172 -0.78 -16.83 -27.48
N ASP A 173 -0.78 -15.49 -27.41
CA ASP A 173 -0.15 -14.59 -28.38
C ASP A 173 0.64 -13.44 -27.72
N GLY A 174 1.12 -13.69 -26.49
CA GLY A 174 1.95 -12.76 -25.72
C GLY A 174 1.22 -11.53 -25.20
N GLY A 175 -0.08 -11.64 -24.96
CA GLY A 175 -0.92 -10.60 -24.34
C GLY A 175 -1.65 -9.74 -25.36
N LYS A 176 -1.66 -10.08 -26.65
CA LYS A 176 -2.46 -9.34 -27.63
C LYS A 176 -3.94 -9.64 -27.44
N THR A 177 -4.27 -10.87 -27.03
CA THR A 177 -5.63 -11.27 -26.68
C THR A 177 -5.64 -12.06 -25.37
N TRP A 178 -6.75 -11.94 -24.64
CA TRP A 178 -6.94 -12.58 -23.34
C TRP A 178 -8.26 -13.36 -23.30
N GLU A 179 -8.17 -14.59 -22.79
CA GLU A 179 -9.31 -15.47 -22.55
C GLU A 179 -9.45 -15.69 -21.04
N ARG A 180 -10.62 -15.39 -20.47
CA ARG A 180 -10.89 -15.71 -19.05
C ARG A 180 -11.28 -17.17 -18.93
N ILE A 181 -10.38 -17.97 -18.36
CA ILE A 181 -10.47 -19.43 -18.31
C ILE A 181 -10.94 -19.97 -16.94
N LEU A 182 -10.95 -19.14 -15.90
CA LEU A 182 -11.56 -19.45 -14.61
C LEU A 182 -12.24 -18.20 -14.04
N PHE A 183 -13.54 -18.28 -13.77
CA PHE A 183 -14.32 -17.24 -13.12
C PHE A 183 -15.31 -17.89 -12.15
N VAL A 184 -15.39 -17.36 -10.93
CA VAL A 184 -16.28 -17.91 -9.90
C VAL A 184 -17.45 -16.96 -9.66
N ASN A 185 -17.16 -15.71 -9.30
CA ASN A 185 -18.14 -14.64 -9.12
C ASN A 185 -17.43 -13.27 -9.05
N ARG A 186 -18.20 -12.17 -8.88
CA ARG A 186 -17.69 -10.78 -8.87
C ARG A 186 -17.01 -10.36 -7.55
N ASP A 187 -17.00 -11.21 -6.54
CA ASP A 187 -16.36 -10.97 -5.23
C ASP A 187 -15.13 -11.86 -4.98
N SER A 188 -14.89 -12.87 -5.82
CA SER A 188 -13.82 -13.85 -5.65
C SER A 188 -12.80 -13.75 -6.78
N GLY A 189 -11.63 -13.20 -6.47
CA GLY A 189 -10.51 -13.02 -7.41
C GLY A 189 -9.55 -14.21 -7.42
N ALA A 190 -8.80 -14.41 -8.49
CA ALA A 190 -7.71 -15.38 -8.50
C ALA A 190 -6.46 -14.75 -7.86
N VAL A 191 -5.78 -15.48 -6.97
CA VAL A 191 -4.67 -14.95 -6.15
C VAL A 191 -3.36 -15.68 -6.42
N ASP A 192 -3.40 -17.01 -6.43
CA ASP A 192 -2.24 -17.84 -6.72
C ASP A 192 -2.47 -18.73 -7.94
N LEU A 193 -1.37 -19.07 -8.60
CA LEU A 193 -1.34 -19.86 -9.82
C LEU A 193 -0.01 -20.61 -9.90
N ALA A 194 -0.06 -21.91 -10.15
CA ALA A 194 1.12 -22.75 -10.35
C ALA A 194 0.95 -23.63 -11.59
N LEU A 195 2.04 -23.75 -12.36
CA LEU A 195 2.19 -24.73 -13.43
C LEU A 195 2.87 -25.96 -12.84
N ASP A 196 2.44 -27.16 -13.26
CA ASP A 196 3.30 -28.33 -13.13
C ASP A 196 4.52 -28.15 -14.06
N PRO A 197 5.76 -28.15 -13.52
CA PRO A 197 6.95 -27.87 -14.32
C PRO A 197 7.33 -29.00 -15.29
N THR A 198 6.79 -30.20 -15.11
CA THR A 198 7.01 -31.34 -16.01
C THR A 198 5.91 -31.49 -17.06
N ASN A 199 4.71 -30.97 -16.78
CA ASN A 199 3.58 -30.97 -17.69
C ASN A 199 2.76 -29.69 -17.56
N PRO A 200 3.12 -28.62 -18.30
CA PRO A 200 2.49 -27.30 -18.17
C PRO A 200 1.02 -27.23 -18.65
N ARG A 201 0.40 -28.36 -19.00
CA ARG A 201 -1.07 -28.47 -19.14
C ARG A 201 -1.76 -28.65 -17.79
N ILE A 202 -1.04 -29.06 -16.75
CA ILE A 202 -1.58 -29.16 -15.40
C ILE A 202 -1.37 -27.83 -14.69
N LEU A 203 -2.46 -27.24 -14.25
CA LEU A 203 -2.50 -25.96 -13.56
C LEU A 203 -3.16 -26.13 -12.19
N TYR A 204 -2.68 -25.39 -11.21
CA TYR A 204 -3.37 -25.19 -9.94
C TYR A 204 -3.60 -23.70 -9.76
N ALA A 205 -4.81 -23.32 -9.35
CA ALA A 205 -5.15 -21.92 -9.11
C ALA A 205 -5.95 -21.79 -7.82
N SER A 206 -5.80 -20.68 -7.11
CA SER A 206 -6.66 -20.35 -5.99
C SER A 206 -7.52 -19.14 -6.29
N THR A 207 -8.77 -19.18 -5.85
CA THR A 207 -9.67 -18.03 -5.80
C THR A 207 -9.94 -17.66 -4.36
N TRP A 208 -10.17 -16.37 -4.11
CA TRP A 208 -10.34 -15.81 -2.77
C TRP A 208 -11.42 -14.74 -2.77
N ARG A 209 -12.43 -14.92 -1.92
CA ARG A 209 -13.41 -13.88 -1.61
C ARG A 209 -12.81 -12.86 -0.65
N PHE A 210 -12.74 -11.61 -1.08
CA PHE A 210 -12.36 -10.50 -0.22
C PHE A 210 -13.04 -9.18 -0.61
N ARG A 211 -13.20 -8.31 0.39
CA ARG A 211 -13.74 -6.95 0.20
C ARG A 211 -13.06 -6.00 1.17
N ARG A 212 -12.76 -4.79 0.70
CA ARG A 212 -12.42 -3.64 1.54
C ARG A 212 -13.45 -2.54 1.40
N GLY A 213 -13.57 -1.75 2.46
CA GLY A 213 -14.19 -0.44 2.45
C GLY A 213 -13.37 0.53 3.30
N PRO A 214 -13.83 1.78 3.48
CA PRO A 214 -13.12 2.77 4.30
C PRO A 214 -12.88 2.32 5.74
N HIS A 215 -13.78 1.49 6.28
CA HIS A 215 -13.88 1.14 7.70
C HIS A 215 -13.86 -0.37 7.96
N PHE A 216 -13.59 -1.20 6.94
CA PHE A 216 -13.59 -2.65 7.11
C PHE A 216 -12.76 -3.39 6.07
N PHE A 217 -12.40 -4.61 6.44
CA PHE A 217 -11.87 -5.65 5.58
C PHE A 217 -12.60 -6.97 5.87
N GLU A 218 -12.91 -7.73 4.84
CA GLU A 218 -13.50 -9.06 4.94
C GLU A 218 -12.67 -10.05 4.14
N SER A 219 -12.22 -11.13 4.81
CA SER A 219 -11.55 -12.27 4.17
C SER A 219 -12.39 -13.55 4.29
N GLY A 220 -12.57 -14.22 3.16
CA GLY A 220 -13.12 -15.56 3.07
C GLY A 220 -14.64 -15.64 2.91
N GLY A 221 -15.10 -16.76 2.35
CA GLY A 221 -16.50 -17.00 2.04
C GLY A 221 -16.69 -17.74 0.72
N GLU A 222 -17.90 -17.63 0.17
CA GLU A 222 -18.27 -18.30 -1.08
C GLU A 222 -17.35 -17.87 -2.23
N GLY A 223 -16.86 -18.87 -2.97
CA GLY A 223 -15.95 -18.70 -4.08
C GLY A 223 -14.46 -18.71 -3.72
N SER A 224 -14.10 -18.76 -2.43
CA SER A 224 -12.74 -19.12 -2.02
C SER A 224 -12.50 -20.63 -2.20
N ALA A 225 -11.58 -21.00 -3.09
CA ALA A 225 -11.31 -22.40 -3.40
C ALA A 225 -9.95 -22.62 -4.07
N LEU A 226 -9.46 -23.86 -4.02
CA LEU A 226 -8.33 -24.37 -4.77
C LEU A 226 -8.86 -25.19 -5.95
N TRP A 227 -8.31 -24.95 -7.14
CA TRP A 227 -8.72 -25.53 -8.41
C TRP A 227 -7.57 -26.25 -9.08
N LYS A 228 -7.88 -27.26 -9.89
CA LYS A 228 -6.94 -27.94 -10.78
C LYS A 228 -7.50 -28.06 -12.19
N SER A 229 -6.65 -27.77 -13.17
CA SER A 229 -6.88 -28.13 -14.58
C SER A 229 -5.83 -29.13 -15.03
N THR A 230 -6.18 -29.99 -15.99
CA THR A 230 -5.24 -30.95 -16.63
C THR A 230 -5.15 -30.78 -18.14
N ASP A 231 -5.79 -29.76 -18.69
CA ASP A 231 -5.94 -29.49 -20.13
C ASP A 231 -5.51 -28.08 -20.52
N GLY A 232 -4.66 -27.44 -19.73
CA GLY A 232 -4.15 -26.08 -20.00
C GLY A 232 -5.18 -24.99 -19.68
N GLY A 233 -6.11 -25.28 -18.79
CA GLY A 233 -7.09 -24.33 -18.26
C GLY A 233 -8.44 -24.33 -18.95
N ASP A 234 -8.68 -25.25 -19.91
CA ASP A 234 -9.97 -25.33 -20.60
C ASP A 234 -11.07 -25.87 -19.66
N THR A 235 -10.72 -26.76 -18.74
CA THR A 235 -11.61 -27.23 -17.67
C THR A 235 -10.94 -27.22 -16.29
N TRP A 236 -11.76 -27.06 -15.24
CA TRP A 236 -11.29 -26.97 -13.85
C TRP A 236 -12.12 -27.86 -12.92
N LYS A 237 -11.43 -28.52 -11.97
CA LYS A 237 -11.99 -29.30 -10.87
C LYS A 237 -11.65 -28.61 -9.55
N GLU A 238 -12.65 -28.39 -8.69
CA GLU A 238 -12.44 -27.91 -7.32
C GLU A 238 -11.76 -29.01 -6.48
N LEU A 239 -10.68 -28.65 -5.77
CA LEU A 239 -9.94 -29.54 -4.86
C LEU A 239 -10.26 -29.27 -3.38
N SER A 240 -10.80 -28.10 -3.05
CA SER A 240 -11.06 -27.67 -1.68
C SER A 240 -12.05 -28.55 -0.89
N ARG A 241 -12.75 -29.46 -1.56
CA ARG A 241 -13.69 -30.42 -0.94
C ARG A 241 -13.15 -31.85 -0.87
N ASN A 242 -11.93 -32.06 -1.35
CA ASN A 242 -11.30 -33.37 -1.31
C ASN A 242 -10.96 -33.79 0.12
N LYS A 243 -10.77 -35.11 0.30
CA LYS A 243 -10.48 -35.70 1.60
C LYS A 243 -9.22 -35.08 2.21
N GLY A 244 -9.35 -34.57 3.44
CA GLY A 244 -8.25 -34.00 4.22
C GLY A 244 -8.16 -32.48 4.21
N MET A 245 -8.85 -31.80 3.27
CA MET A 245 -8.97 -30.34 3.28
C MET A 245 -9.85 -29.84 4.43
N PRO A 246 -9.66 -28.59 4.90
CA PRO A 246 -10.46 -28.02 5.98
C PRO A 246 -11.93 -27.84 5.56
N LYS A 247 -12.83 -27.96 6.53
CA LYS A 247 -14.28 -27.77 6.34
C LYS A 247 -14.67 -26.32 6.68
N GLY A 248 -15.82 -25.89 6.17
CA GLY A 248 -16.39 -24.57 6.45
C GLY A 248 -15.85 -23.47 5.52
N THR A 249 -15.84 -22.24 6.04
CA THR A 249 -15.42 -21.04 5.32
C THR A 249 -13.92 -21.08 5.02
N LEU A 250 -13.58 -20.89 3.74
CA LEU A 250 -12.20 -20.78 3.27
C LEU A 250 -11.88 -19.31 2.97
N GLY A 251 -10.66 -18.92 3.31
CA GLY A 251 -10.05 -17.65 2.95
C GLY A 251 -9.04 -17.81 1.82
N ILE A 252 -7.97 -17.02 1.87
CA ILE A 252 -6.88 -17.07 0.89
C ILE A 252 -6.16 -18.44 0.93
N ILE A 253 -5.68 -18.88 -0.24
CA ILE A 253 -4.93 -20.13 -0.38
C ILE A 253 -3.70 -19.88 -1.26
N GLY A 254 -2.51 -20.22 -0.75
CA GLY A 254 -1.29 -20.34 -1.54
C GLY A 254 -1.08 -21.79 -1.99
N VAL A 255 -0.52 -22.01 -3.18
CA VAL A 255 -0.28 -23.35 -3.73
C VAL A 255 1.05 -23.44 -4.47
N SER A 256 1.79 -24.53 -4.24
CA SER A 256 3.00 -24.86 -5.00
C SER A 256 3.03 -26.32 -5.38
N VAL A 257 3.47 -26.59 -6.61
CA VAL A 257 3.78 -27.94 -7.11
C VAL A 257 5.26 -28.18 -6.95
N SER A 258 5.66 -29.33 -6.43
CA SER A 258 7.08 -29.68 -6.30
C SER A 258 7.71 -29.98 -7.66
N PRO A 259 8.77 -29.27 -8.09
CA PRO A 259 9.44 -29.57 -9.35
C PRO A 259 10.17 -30.91 -9.38
N SER A 260 10.62 -31.40 -8.22
CA SER A 260 11.28 -32.70 -8.09
C SER A 260 10.30 -33.88 -8.14
N ASN A 261 9.02 -33.65 -7.80
CA ASN A 261 7.95 -34.64 -7.87
C ASN A 261 6.56 -33.96 -8.00
N PRO A 262 5.99 -33.85 -9.21
CA PRO A 262 4.74 -33.11 -9.42
C PRO A 262 3.48 -33.71 -8.79
N GLN A 263 3.54 -34.95 -8.31
CA GLN A 263 2.46 -35.51 -7.49
C GLN A 263 2.44 -34.89 -6.09
N ASN A 264 3.55 -34.29 -5.67
CA ASN A 264 3.66 -33.59 -4.43
C ASN A 264 3.22 -32.13 -4.59
N VAL A 265 2.09 -31.78 -3.96
CA VAL A 265 1.51 -30.44 -3.99
C VAL A 265 1.38 -29.94 -2.56
N TYR A 266 1.86 -28.72 -2.31
CA TYR A 266 1.73 -28.03 -1.04
C TYR A 266 0.70 -26.92 -1.14
N ALA A 267 -0.11 -26.75 -0.10
CA ALA A 267 -1.04 -25.65 0.02
C ALA A 267 -0.99 -25.05 1.42
N ILE A 268 -1.09 -23.74 1.51
CA ILE A 268 -1.31 -23.02 2.78
C ILE A 268 -2.69 -22.39 2.75
N VAL A 269 -3.53 -22.70 3.74
CA VAL A 269 -4.97 -22.43 3.69
C VAL A 269 -5.41 -21.61 4.89
N GLU A 270 -6.04 -20.46 4.63
CA GLU A 270 -6.81 -19.73 5.63
C GLU A 270 -8.18 -20.41 5.85
N ALA A 271 -8.39 -20.89 7.07
CA ALA A 271 -9.67 -21.41 7.56
C ALA A 271 -9.62 -21.44 9.08
N LYS A 272 -10.77 -21.64 9.73
CA LYS A 272 -10.84 -21.85 11.20
C LYS A 272 -9.89 -22.97 11.64
N ASP A 273 -9.90 -24.09 10.92
CA ASP A 273 -8.99 -25.23 11.12
C ASP A 273 -7.90 -25.28 10.02
N GLY A 274 -7.45 -24.11 9.54
CA GLY A 274 -6.49 -23.95 8.43
C GLY A 274 -5.04 -24.25 8.80
N GLY A 275 -4.14 -24.30 7.83
CA GLY A 275 -2.76 -24.77 8.04
C GLY A 275 -2.00 -25.00 6.75
N VAL A 276 -0.87 -25.69 6.87
CA VAL A 276 -0.14 -26.23 5.71
C VAL A 276 -0.64 -27.65 5.45
N TYR A 277 -0.90 -27.92 4.18
CA TYR A 277 -1.37 -29.20 3.66
C TYR A 277 -0.43 -29.70 2.59
N ARG A 278 -0.32 -31.02 2.51
CA ARG A 278 0.44 -31.72 1.48
C ARG A 278 -0.42 -32.79 0.84
N SER A 279 -0.37 -32.88 -0.48
CA SER A 279 -0.86 -34.01 -1.25
C SER A 279 0.32 -34.75 -1.89
N ARG A 280 0.22 -36.08 -2.03
CA ARG A 280 1.19 -36.93 -2.75
C ARG A 280 0.58 -37.62 -3.98
N ASP A 281 -0.61 -37.19 -4.39
CA ASP A 281 -1.38 -37.73 -5.51
C ASP A 281 -1.94 -36.61 -6.41
N GLY A 282 -1.24 -35.47 -6.47
CA GLY A 282 -1.61 -34.35 -7.32
C GLY A 282 -2.90 -33.64 -6.89
N GLY A 283 -3.25 -33.69 -5.60
CA GLY A 283 -4.35 -32.95 -5.00
C GLY A 283 -5.65 -33.75 -4.78
N ASP A 284 -5.66 -35.06 -5.02
CA ASP A 284 -6.84 -35.91 -4.79
C ASP A 284 -7.06 -36.21 -3.31
N THR A 285 -6.00 -36.41 -2.54
CA THR A 285 -6.04 -36.48 -1.07
C THR A 285 -5.00 -35.57 -0.42
N TRP A 286 -5.37 -35.03 0.75
CA TRP A 286 -4.56 -34.06 1.47
C TRP A 286 -4.31 -34.51 2.91
N GLN A 287 -3.14 -34.14 3.43
CA GLN A 287 -2.79 -34.26 4.83
C GLN A 287 -2.43 -32.89 5.37
N ARG A 288 -3.06 -32.46 6.48
CA ARG A 288 -2.61 -31.28 7.23
C ARG A 288 -1.28 -31.64 7.92
N THR A 289 -0.20 -31.00 7.52
CA THR A 289 1.15 -31.27 8.04
C THR A 289 1.52 -30.33 9.17
N SER A 290 0.95 -29.12 9.19
CA SER A 290 1.12 -28.15 10.27
C SER A 290 -0.14 -27.32 10.48
N ASP A 291 -0.44 -27.01 11.74
CA ASP A 291 -1.48 -26.09 12.19
C ASP A 291 -0.92 -24.77 12.75
N SER A 292 0.40 -24.59 12.74
CA SER A 292 1.08 -23.45 13.35
C SER A 292 0.52 -22.11 12.89
N ALA A 293 0.23 -21.24 13.85
CA ALA A 293 -0.23 -19.88 13.60
C ALA A 293 0.88 -18.98 13.04
N ASP A 294 2.15 -19.26 13.36
CA ASP A 294 3.32 -18.50 12.88
C ASP A 294 3.43 -18.51 11.35
N LEU A 295 2.91 -19.56 10.70
CA LEU A 295 2.92 -19.68 9.24
C LEU A 295 1.78 -18.91 8.57
N ARG A 296 0.81 -18.40 9.33
CA ARG A 296 -0.43 -17.79 8.82
C ARG A 296 -0.85 -16.55 9.60
N GLN A 297 0.10 -15.83 10.21
CA GLN A 297 -0.19 -14.52 10.79
C GLN A 297 -0.73 -13.63 9.68
N ARG A 298 -1.85 -12.92 9.91
CA ARG A 298 -2.56 -12.13 8.88
C ARG A 298 -2.61 -12.84 7.52
N ALA A 299 -3.26 -14.01 7.46
CA ALA A 299 -3.20 -14.89 6.30
C ALA A 299 -3.42 -14.18 4.94
N TRP A 300 -4.36 -13.24 4.88
CA TRP A 300 -4.66 -12.41 3.71
C TRP A 300 -3.47 -11.59 3.15
N TYR A 301 -2.43 -11.36 3.95
CA TYR A 301 -1.29 -10.51 3.59
C TYR A 301 -0.07 -11.33 3.13
N TYR A 302 0.12 -12.58 3.57
CA TYR A 302 1.34 -13.34 3.25
C TYR A 302 1.17 -14.74 2.66
N SER A 303 -0.03 -15.36 2.59
CA SER A 303 -0.23 -16.82 2.37
C SER A 303 0.39 -17.41 1.10
N ARG A 304 1.73 -17.54 1.09
CA ARG A 304 2.58 -17.94 -0.02
C ARG A 304 3.47 -19.08 0.43
N ILE A 305 3.56 -20.10 -0.42
CA ILE A 305 4.26 -21.34 -0.14
C ILE A 305 5.02 -21.77 -1.39
N TYR A 306 6.26 -22.24 -1.24
CA TYR A 306 7.14 -22.59 -2.37
C TYR A 306 7.84 -23.91 -2.10
N ALA A 307 7.65 -24.88 -3.00
CA ALA A 307 8.40 -26.14 -2.94
C ALA A 307 9.84 -25.92 -3.43
N ASP A 308 10.80 -26.59 -2.80
CA ASP A 308 12.18 -26.59 -3.27
C ASP A 308 12.29 -27.31 -4.63
N PRO A 309 13.00 -26.75 -5.62
CA PRO A 309 13.06 -27.34 -6.95
C PRO A 309 13.86 -28.65 -7.03
N LYS A 310 14.64 -29.01 -6.00
CA LYS A 310 15.47 -30.22 -6.00
C LYS A 310 15.22 -31.18 -4.83
N ASP A 311 14.43 -30.78 -3.84
CA ASP A 311 14.10 -31.61 -2.68
C ASP A 311 12.58 -31.65 -2.51
N GLU A 312 11.97 -32.83 -2.71
CA GLU A 312 10.51 -32.96 -2.64
C GLU A 312 9.95 -32.72 -1.24
N ASP A 313 10.73 -32.90 -0.17
CA ASP A 313 10.29 -32.71 1.21
C ASP A 313 10.62 -31.31 1.75
N ALA A 314 11.40 -30.50 1.01
CA ALA A 314 11.68 -29.13 1.38
C ALA A 314 10.64 -28.15 0.82
N VAL A 315 10.19 -27.25 1.69
CA VAL A 315 9.15 -26.25 1.37
C VAL A 315 9.37 -25.00 2.22
N TYR A 316 9.04 -23.85 1.64
CA TYR A 316 9.20 -22.53 2.22
C TYR A 316 7.86 -21.85 2.37
N VAL A 317 7.70 -21.04 3.41
CA VAL A 317 6.53 -20.17 3.61
C VAL A 317 7.02 -18.75 3.82
N CYS A 318 6.48 -17.83 3.03
CA CYS A 318 6.65 -16.40 3.28
C CYS A 318 5.55 -15.95 4.26
N ASN A 319 5.97 -15.33 5.35
CA ASN A 319 5.11 -14.75 6.38
C ASN A 319 5.85 -13.58 7.05
N VAL A 320 5.38 -13.10 8.21
CA VAL A 320 6.11 -12.14 9.05
C VAL A 320 7.58 -12.56 9.23
N ARG A 321 7.81 -13.86 9.43
CA ARG A 321 9.14 -14.48 9.29
C ARG A 321 9.18 -15.36 8.05
N PHE A 322 10.36 -15.54 7.48
CA PHE A 322 10.60 -16.48 6.39
C PHE A 322 10.88 -17.87 6.96
N HIS A 323 10.09 -18.88 6.57
CA HIS A 323 10.16 -20.21 7.16
C HIS A 323 10.56 -21.28 6.14
N LYS A 324 11.34 -22.27 6.58
CA LYS A 324 11.69 -23.47 5.82
C LYS A 324 11.37 -24.75 6.61
N SER A 325 10.86 -25.75 5.89
CA SER A 325 10.75 -27.14 6.32
C SER A 325 11.61 -28.04 5.42
N LYS A 326 11.98 -29.22 5.94
CA LYS A 326 12.71 -30.29 5.21
C LYS A 326 12.06 -31.67 5.37
N ASP A 327 10.85 -31.73 5.94
CA ASP A 327 10.16 -32.98 6.26
C ASP A 327 8.71 -33.01 5.75
N GLY A 328 8.48 -32.26 4.67
CA GLY A 328 7.18 -32.13 4.03
C GLY A 328 6.24 -31.18 4.77
N GLY A 329 6.75 -30.16 5.46
CA GLY A 329 5.96 -29.15 6.13
C GLY A 329 5.45 -29.54 7.52
N LYS A 330 6.11 -30.49 8.21
CA LYS A 330 5.75 -30.92 9.56
C LYS A 330 6.47 -30.09 10.61
N THR A 331 7.78 -29.91 10.46
CA THR A 331 8.60 -29.06 11.31
C THR A 331 9.17 -27.89 10.51
N TRP A 332 9.32 -26.74 11.18
CA TRP A 332 9.70 -25.47 10.56
C TRP A 332 10.78 -24.76 11.36
N SER A 333 11.70 -24.12 10.66
CA SER A 333 12.68 -23.20 11.22
C SER A 333 12.62 -21.88 10.47
N ALA A 334 12.76 -20.76 11.19
CA ALA A 334 12.88 -19.45 10.56
C ALA A 334 14.27 -19.27 9.94
N ILE A 335 14.32 -18.67 8.75
CA ILE A 335 15.53 -18.17 8.12
C ILE A 335 15.54 -16.64 8.37
N PRO A 336 16.56 -16.09 9.05
CA PRO A 336 16.67 -14.65 9.22
C PRO A 336 16.84 -13.95 7.87
N THR A 337 15.96 -13.01 7.57
CA THR A 337 16.02 -12.10 6.43
C THR A 337 16.40 -10.69 6.92
N PRO A 338 16.93 -9.80 6.04
CA PRO A 338 17.25 -8.42 6.41
C PRO A 338 16.06 -7.63 6.97
N HIS A 339 14.84 -8.00 6.55
CA HIS A 339 13.59 -7.43 7.03
C HIS A 339 12.50 -8.51 7.15
N GLY A 340 11.50 -8.29 8.01
CA GLY A 340 10.34 -9.17 8.15
C GLY A 340 9.30 -8.94 7.05
N ASP A 341 8.14 -9.59 7.18
CA ASP A 341 6.99 -9.40 6.29
C ASP A 341 7.30 -9.77 4.84
N ASN A 342 7.50 -11.07 4.62
CA ASN A 342 7.97 -11.66 3.38
C ASN A 342 6.78 -12.00 2.47
N HIS A 343 6.82 -11.59 1.21
CA HIS A 343 5.71 -11.59 0.24
C HIS A 343 5.93 -12.47 -0.97
N ASP A 344 7.16 -12.60 -1.47
CA ASP A 344 7.43 -13.42 -2.65
C ASP A 344 8.83 -14.02 -2.61
N LEU A 345 9.00 -15.12 -3.32
CA LEU A 345 10.22 -15.89 -3.37
C LEU A 345 10.41 -16.48 -4.75
N TRP A 346 11.60 -16.32 -5.29
CA TRP A 346 12.06 -17.12 -6.41
C TRP A 346 13.27 -17.96 -5.99
N ILE A 347 13.22 -19.26 -6.28
CA ILE A 347 14.30 -20.21 -6.03
C ILE A 347 14.83 -20.68 -7.38
N ALA A 348 16.15 -20.56 -7.60
CA ALA A 348 16.71 -20.95 -8.88
C ALA A 348 16.54 -22.47 -9.10
N PRO A 349 15.92 -22.92 -10.21
CA PRO A 349 15.63 -24.33 -10.43
C PRO A 349 16.91 -25.18 -10.61
N ASN A 350 18.02 -24.56 -11.03
CA ASN A 350 19.31 -25.20 -11.23
C ASN A 350 20.23 -25.14 -10.01
N ASP A 351 19.99 -24.28 -9.01
CA ASP A 351 20.71 -24.26 -7.72
C ASP A 351 19.82 -23.64 -6.63
N PRO A 352 19.14 -24.45 -5.80
CA PRO A 352 18.23 -23.96 -4.76
C PRO A 352 18.87 -23.05 -3.71
N ARG A 353 20.21 -22.95 -3.66
CA ARG A 353 20.89 -21.99 -2.77
C ARG A 353 20.81 -20.56 -3.27
N ARG A 354 20.48 -20.36 -4.56
CA ARG A 354 20.21 -19.06 -5.14
C ARG A 354 18.74 -18.70 -4.98
N MET A 355 18.46 -17.61 -4.29
CA MET A 355 17.11 -17.09 -4.15
C MET A 355 17.11 -15.56 -4.24
N ILE A 356 15.98 -15.02 -4.66
CA ILE A 356 15.59 -13.65 -4.37
C ILE A 356 14.30 -13.70 -3.57
N GLU A 357 14.20 -12.86 -2.55
CA GLU A 357 13.07 -12.78 -1.64
C GLU A 357 12.63 -11.31 -1.52
N ALA A 358 11.32 -11.09 -1.50
CA ALA A 358 10.67 -9.78 -1.48
C ALA A 358 9.90 -9.61 -0.17
N ASN A 359 10.11 -8.48 0.50
CA ASN A 359 9.50 -8.18 1.78
C ASN A 359 9.21 -6.67 1.95
N ASP A 360 8.68 -6.27 3.11
CA ASP A 360 8.31 -4.87 3.40
C ASP A 360 9.51 -3.89 3.43
N GLY A 361 10.75 -4.39 3.51
CA GLY A 361 11.99 -3.60 3.43
C GLY A 361 12.61 -3.52 2.02
N GLY A 362 12.00 -4.15 1.02
CA GLY A 362 12.50 -4.25 -0.36
C GLY A 362 12.83 -5.68 -0.75
N VAL A 363 13.92 -5.87 -1.49
CA VAL A 363 14.36 -7.23 -1.90
C VAL A 363 15.78 -7.55 -1.47
N ASN A 364 16.05 -8.85 -1.30
CA ASN A 364 17.37 -9.37 -1.01
C ASN A 364 17.65 -10.68 -1.75
N VAL A 365 18.92 -10.86 -2.12
CA VAL A 365 19.42 -12.03 -2.84
C VAL A 365 20.32 -12.84 -1.91
N THR A 366 20.23 -14.17 -2.02
CA THR A 366 21.16 -15.11 -1.38
C THR A 366 21.74 -16.06 -2.42
N THR A 367 22.97 -16.52 -2.19
CA THR A 367 23.65 -17.56 -2.97
C THR A 367 24.08 -18.76 -2.11
N ASP A 368 23.75 -18.76 -0.83
CA ASP A 368 24.13 -19.77 0.15
C ASP A 368 22.92 -20.42 0.84
N GLY A 369 21.72 -20.23 0.28
CA GLY A 369 20.48 -20.82 0.78
C GLY A 369 19.88 -20.08 1.97
N GLY A 370 20.16 -18.77 2.08
CA GLY A 370 19.63 -17.89 3.12
C GLY A 370 20.47 -17.83 4.39
N ALA A 371 21.73 -18.29 4.34
CA ALA A 371 22.67 -18.09 5.45
C ALA A 371 23.17 -16.63 5.50
N SER A 372 23.27 -15.98 4.33
CA SER A 372 23.48 -14.55 4.18
C SER A 372 22.66 -13.96 3.04
N TRP A 373 22.44 -12.65 3.09
CA TRP A 373 21.58 -11.89 2.18
C TRP A 373 22.24 -10.56 1.78
N THR A 374 21.95 -10.07 0.57
CA THR A 374 22.34 -8.73 0.14
C THR A 374 21.62 -7.63 0.93
N ALA A 375 22.19 -6.43 0.94
CA ALA A 375 21.61 -5.28 1.63
C ALA A 375 20.33 -4.77 0.95
N GLN A 376 19.47 -4.14 1.75
CA GLN A 376 18.28 -3.39 1.30
C GLN A 376 18.45 -1.87 1.38
N SER A 377 19.60 -1.40 1.90
CA SER A 377 19.99 0.00 1.95
C SER A 377 20.61 0.50 0.63
N ASN A 378 20.13 -0.03 -0.50
CA ASN A 378 20.55 0.31 -1.86
C ASN A 378 19.36 0.47 -2.83
N GLN A 379 18.14 0.64 -2.31
CA GLN A 379 16.89 0.68 -3.08
C GLN A 379 16.11 1.95 -2.72
N PRO A 380 15.97 2.94 -3.61
CA PRO A 380 15.26 4.18 -3.32
C PRO A 380 13.74 4.06 -3.59
N THR A 381 13.10 3.11 -2.91
CA THR A 381 11.68 2.77 -3.07
C THR A 381 10.84 3.07 -1.83
N ALA A 382 11.27 4.04 -1.02
CA ALA A 382 10.60 4.39 0.24
C ALA A 382 9.16 4.85 0.02
N GLN A 383 8.25 4.34 0.86
CA GLN A 383 6.82 4.66 0.84
C GLN A 383 6.49 5.63 1.97
N PHE A 384 6.29 6.91 1.63
CA PHE A 384 5.92 7.95 2.58
C PHE A 384 4.43 8.25 2.55
N TYR A 385 3.80 8.32 3.73
CA TYR A 385 2.40 8.74 3.85
C TYR A 385 2.21 10.25 3.78
N ARG A 386 3.08 10.99 4.47
CA ARG A 386 3.11 12.45 4.53
C ARG A 386 4.56 12.92 4.57
N VAL A 387 4.82 14.08 3.99
CA VAL A 387 6.14 14.72 3.99
C VAL A 387 6.01 16.13 4.54
N SER A 388 6.93 16.52 5.41
CA SER A 388 7.06 17.89 5.90
C SER A 388 8.49 18.40 5.75
N VAL A 389 8.68 19.70 6.01
CA VAL A 389 9.99 20.36 6.02
C VAL A 389 10.23 21.02 7.37
N ASP A 390 11.51 21.19 7.72
CA ASP A 390 11.90 22.01 8.86
C ASP A 390 12.44 23.39 8.46
N ASN A 391 12.83 24.18 9.46
CA ASN A 391 13.37 25.53 9.30
C ASN A 391 14.91 25.58 9.28
N ASP A 392 15.61 24.45 9.14
CA ASP A 392 17.08 24.45 9.05
C ASP A 392 17.55 24.97 7.67
N PHE A 393 18.84 25.32 7.51
CA PHE A 393 19.42 25.55 6.19
C PHE A 393 20.81 24.93 6.05
N PRO A 394 20.98 23.88 5.21
CA PRO A 394 19.98 23.30 4.33
C PRO A 394 18.84 22.60 5.08
N TYR A 395 17.58 22.93 4.73
CA TYR A 395 16.39 22.33 5.36
C TYR A 395 16.36 20.82 5.18
N ARG A 396 15.69 20.13 6.10
CA ARG A 396 15.45 18.70 6.05
C ARG A 396 14.01 18.42 5.64
N LEU A 397 13.85 17.33 4.90
CA LEU A 397 12.59 16.70 4.55
C LEU A 397 12.34 15.59 5.56
N LEU A 398 11.14 15.52 6.10
CA LEU A 398 10.77 14.55 7.12
C LEU A 398 9.63 13.70 6.61
N GLY A 399 9.70 12.39 6.83
CA GLY A 399 8.63 11.48 6.43
C GLY A 399 8.67 10.18 7.24
N PRO A 400 7.51 9.67 7.67
CA PRO A 400 7.40 8.31 8.16
C PRO A 400 7.40 7.34 6.97
N GLN A 401 8.38 6.43 6.95
CA GLN A 401 8.47 5.40 5.94
C GLN A 401 7.77 4.13 6.43
N GLN A 402 6.83 3.62 5.63
CA GLN A 402 6.08 2.41 5.93
C GLN A 402 7.02 1.21 6.21
N ASP A 403 6.62 0.39 7.19
CA ASP A 403 7.35 -0.80 7.68
C ASP A 403 8.80 -0.51 8.09
N ASN A 404 9.11 0.75 8.41
CA ASN A 404 10.44 1.21 8.79
C ASN A 404 10.34 2.36 9.80
N SER A 405 11.48 2.95 10.17
CA SER A 405 11.47 4.18 10.96
C SER A 405 11.03 5.38 10.13
N ALA A 406 10.48 6.42 10.76
CA ALA A 406 10.51 7.76 10.18
C ALA A 406 11.95 8.22 9.96
N VAL A 407 12.14 9.08 8.95
CA VAL A 407 13.45 9.63 8.58
C VAL A 407 13.38 11.14 8.41
N ARG A 408 14.52 11.79 8.65
CA ARG A 408 14.77 13.16 8.23
C ARG A 408 15.98 13.19 7.30
N ILE A 409 15.87 13.89 6.17
CA ILE A 409 16.82 13.87 5.04
C ILE A 409 17.17 15.30 4.68
N ARG A 410 18.47 15.64 4.55
CA ARG A 410 18.86 16.96 4.05
C ARG A 410 18.43 17.14 2.60
N HIS A 411 17.79 18.26 2.27
CA HIS A 411 17.39 18.52 0.88
C HIS A 411 18.58 18.67 -0.08
N ARG A 412 19.77 19.00 0.44
CA ARG A 412 21.03 19.04 -0.30
C ARG A 412 22.22 18.76 0.59
N THR A 413 23.31 18.34 -0.05
CA THR A 413 24.60 18.08 0.59
C THR A 413 25.73 18.82 -0.15
N THR A 414 26.89 18.93 0.48
CA THR A 414 28.11 19.45 -0.16
C THR A 414 28.86 18.38 -0.95
N GLY A 415 28.45 17.12 -0.84
CA GLY A 415 28.96 16.02 -1.64
C GLY A 415 28.37 15.96 -3.06
N ALA A 416 28.79 14.96 -3.84
CA ALA A 416 28.33 14.74 -5.21
C ALA A 416 26.85 14.34 -5.30
N SER A 417 26.32 13.65 -4.29
CA SER A 417 24.93 13.25 -4.17
C SER A 417 24.54 13.11 -2.70
N ILE A 418 23.24 13.21 -2.42
CA ILE A 418 22.68 12.81 -1.12
C ILE A 418 22.92 11.31 -0.97
N GLY A 419 23.43 10.88 0.19
CA GLY A 419 23.67 9.47 0.51
C GLY A 419 23.26 9.13 1.94
N GLN A 420 23.69 7.97 2.42
CA GLN A 420 23.28 7.44 3.73
C GLN A 420 23.61 8.37 4.91
N ARG A 421 24.70 9.14 4.81
CA ARG A 421 25.10 10.11 5.85
C ARG A 421 24.22 11.35 5.93
N ASP A 422 23.38 11.57 4.92
CA ASP A 422 22.56 12.78 4.80
C ASP A 422 21.12 12.55 5.31
N TRP A 423 20.82 11.35 5.81
CA TRP A 423 19.57 11.02 6.49
C TRP A 423 19.79 10.22 7.77
N GLU A 424 18.82 10.31 8.69
CA GLU A 424 18.82 9.55 9.94
C GLU A 424 17.38 9.25 10.42
N PRO A 425 17.17 8.19 11.23
CA PRO A 425 15.89 7.91 11.88
C PRO A 425 15.43 9.05 12.80
N THR A 426 14.12 9.24 12.98
CA THR A 426 13.58 10.31 13.83
C THR A 426 12.31 9.89 14.58
N ALA A 427 11.50 10.85 15.03
CA ALA A 427 10.37 10.65 15.93
C ALA A 427 9.20 9.97 15.21
N GLY A 428 8.31 9.37 16.00
CA GLY A 428 7.18 8.58 15.52
C GLY A 428 7.58 7.16 15.13
N GLY A 429 6.85 6.61 14.17
CA GLY A 429 7.06 5.28 13.62
C GLY A 429 6.97 5.29 12.11
N GLU A 430 6.28 4.31 11.56
CA GLU A 430 6.23 4.04 10.11
C GLU A 430 5.12 4.80 9.37
N SER A 431 4.25 5.50 10.10
CA SER A 431 3.00 6.04 9.56
C SER A 431 2.69 7.47 10.01
N GLY A 432 1.76 8.12 9.31
CA GLY A 432 1.17 9.39 9.69
C GLY A 432 2.00 10.64 9.48
N TYR A 433 1.84 11.61 10.38
CA TYR A 433 2.42 12.94 10.27
C TYR A 433 3.70 13.06 11.10
N ILE A 434 4.59 13.92 10.61
CA ILE A 434 5.83 14.27 11.28
C ILE A 434 6.08 15.76 11.09
N VAL A 435 6.52 16.45 12.15
CA VAL A 435 6.82 17.89 12.12
C VAL A 435 7.99 18.22 13.05
N ALA A 436 8.81 19.19 12.66
CA ALA A 436 9.87 19.73 13.51
C ALA A 436 9.36 20.93 14.33
N ASP A 437 9.91 21.13 15.54
CA ASP A 437 9.67 22.34 16.33
C ASP A 437 10.15 23.57 15.52
N PRO A 438 9.27 24.53 15.20
CA PRO A 438 9.62 25.68 14.36
C PRO A 438 10.77 26.53 14.92
N LYS A 439 11.01 26.48 16.24
CA LYS A 439 12.08 27.21 16.94
C LYS A 439 13.38 26.43 17.03
N ASN A 440 13.31 25.10 16.95
CA ASN A 440 14.47 24.25 17.06
C ASN A 440 14.28 22.97 16.23
N PRO A 441 14.80 22.93 15.00
CA PRO A 441 14.51 21.83 14.09
C PRO A 441 15.18 20.50 14.51
N ASP A 442 16.01 20.50 15.57
CA ASP A 442 16.51 19.26 16.19
C ASP A 442 15.51 18.59 17.15
N ILE A 443 14.38 19.24 17.44
CA ILE A 443 13.27 18.65 18.17
C ILE A 443 12.21 18.28 17.14
N VAL A 444 11.91 16.99 17.02
CA VAL A 444 10.97 16.46 16.02
C VAL A 444 9.86 15.70 16.71
N TYR A 445 8.62 15.90 16.27
CA TYR A 445 7.42 15.20 16.72
C TYR A 445 6.94 14.30 15.59
N GLY A 446 6.65 13.03 15.89
CA GLY A 446 6.18 12.09 14.88
C GLY A 446 5.08 11.18 15.43
N GLY A 447 4.07 10.95 14.61
CA GLY A 447 3.00 10.00 14.86
C GLY A 447 3.36 8.57 14.44
N SER A 448 2.50 7.64 14.83
CA SER A 448 2.38 6.31 14.24
C SER A 448 0.98 5.74 14.54
N TYR A 449 0.60 4.69 13.82
CA TYR A 449 -0.63 3.93 14.05
C TYR A 449 -0.88 3.60 15.53
N GLY A 450 -2.16 3.47 15.89
CA GLY A 450 -2.58 3.25 17.28
C GLY A 450 -2.48 4.49 18.18
N GLY A 451 -2.24 5.67 17.62
CA GLY A 451 -2.19 6.94 18.37
C GLY A 451 -0.87 7.22 19.08
N LEU A 452 0.20 6.50 18.73
CA LEU A 452 1.54 6.79 19.21
C LEU A 452 1.99 8.16 18.68
N LEU A 453 2.49 9.00 19.58
CA LEU A 453 3.09 10.29 19.27
C LEU A 453 4.32 10.48 20.15
N THR A 454 5.49 10.56 19.53
CA THR A 454 6.75 10.76 20.26
C THR A 454 7.43 12.06 19.84
N VAL A 455 8.27 12.56 20.73
CA VAL A 455 9.22 13.64 20.45
C VAL A 455 10.64 13.15 20.62
N VAL A 456 11.52 13.53 19.69
CA VAL A 456 12.96 13.23 19.72
C VAL A 456 13.75 14.52 19.73
N ASN A 457 14.72 14.65 20.64
CA ASN A 457 15.74 15.67 20.62
C ASN A 457 17.04 15.09 20.05
N HIS A 458 17.35 15.43 18.80
CA HIS A 458 18.50 14.87 18.09
C HIS A 458 19.87 15.35 18.60
N ARG A 459 19.93 16.41 19.42
CA ARG A 459 21.19 16.82 20.06
C ARG A 459 21.55 15.94 21.24
N THR A 460 20.55 15.46 21.97
CA THR A 460 20.74 14.69 23.22
C THR A 460 20.44 13.21 23.04
N GLY A 461 19.70 12.82 22.00
CA GLY A 461 19.17 11.47 21.80
C GLY A 461 17.96 11.16 22.69
N GLU A 462 17.39 12.14 23.39
CA GLU A 462 16.23 11.94 24.26
C GLU A 462 14.97 11.66 23.42
N VAL A 463 14.23 10.62 23.82
CA VAL A 463 12.93 10.24 23.23
C VAL A 463 11.88 10.24 24.34
N ARG A 464 10.72 10.83 24.06
CA ARG A 464 9.60 10.87 25.01
C ARG A 464 8.27 10.64 24.31
N ASP A 465 7.43 9.79 24.90
CA ASP A 465 6.03 9.64 24.51
C ASP A 465 5.24 10.87 24.98
N VAL A 466 4.52 11.48 24.05
CA VAL A 466 3.71 12.68 24.29
C VAL A 466 2.28 12.50 23.76
N ASN A 467 1.82 11.25 23.77
CA ASN A 467 0.47 10.86 23.35
C ASN A 467 -0.59 11.72 24.05
N PRO A 468 -1.62 12.22 23.33
CA PRO A 468 -2.75 12.89 23.98
C PRO A 468 -3.48 12.02 25.01
N TRP A 469 -3.43 10.71 24.81
CA TRP A 469 -3.98 9.72 25.73
C TRP A 469 -3.12 8.45 25.73
N PRO A 470 -2.69 7.93 26.89
CA PRO A 470 -1.89 6.71 26.95
C PRO A 470 -2.82 5.49 26.79
N ASP A 471 -2.81 4.87 25.60
CA ASP A 471 -3.55 3.64 25.31
C ASP A 471 -2.84 2.83 24.21
N ASN A 472 -3.05 1.50 24.19
CA ASN A 472 -2.67 0.63 23.09
C ASN A 472 -3.93 -0.10 22.58
N PRO A 473 -4.54 0.39 21.49
CA PRO A 473 -5.85 -0.08 21.05
C PRO A 473 -5.80 -1.36 20.20
N MET A 474 -4.61 -1.94 19.98
CA MET A 474 -4.44 -3.07 19.05
C MET A 474 -5.34 -4.26 19.42
N GLY A 475 -6.10 -4.75 18.42
CA GLY A 475 -6.98 -5.91 18.58
C GLY A 475 -8.44 -5.56 18.92
N ALA A 476 -8.77 -4.32 19.32
CA ALA A 476 -10.13 -3.87 19.58
C ALA A 476 -10.70 -3.03 18.42
N GLY A 477 -12.04 -3.00 18.31
CA GLY A 477 -12.76 -2.05 17.44
C GLY A 477 -12.78 -0.65 18.06
N ASP A 478 -12.88 0.38 17.23
CA ASP A 478 -12.73 1.78 17.63
C ASP A 478 -13.96 2.39 18.34
N ALA A 479 -15.11 1.69 18.35
CA ALA A 479 -16.28 2.11 19.13
C ALA A 479 -16.00 2.21 20.64
N GLU A 480 -15.02 1.45 21.15
CA GLU A 480 -14.66 1.36 22.57
C GLU A 480 -13.61 2.40 23.00
N LEU A 481 -13.00 3.10 22.05
CA LEU A 481 -11.90 4.03 22.31
C LEU A 481 -12.38 5.42 22.74
N LYS A 482 -11.69 6.00 23.72
CA LYS A 482 -11.90 7.40 24.12
C LYS A 482 -11.50 8.37 23.01
N HIS A 483 -10.32 8.14 22.42
CA HIS A 483 -9.81 8.90 21.29
C HIS A 483 -9.49 7.94 20.15
N ARG A 484 -10.08 8.19 18.98
CA ARG A 484 -9.91 7.38 17.78
C ARG A 484 -8.79 8.00 16.94
N PHE A 485 -7.61 7.39 16.97
CA PHE A 485 -6.49 7.81 16.14
C PHE A 485 -6.37 6.86 14.95
N GLN A 486 -6.47 7.43 13.76
CA GLN A 486 -6.27 6.71 12.50
C GLN A 486 -4.76 6.49 12.25
N TRP A 487 -4.41 5.51 11.42
CA TRP A 487 -3.05 5.25 10.91
C TRP A 487 -2.25 6.51 10.53
N ASN A 488 -2.92 7.53 9.98
CA ASN A 488 -2.35 8.77 9.46
C ASN A 488 -2.86 10.04 10.16
N PHE A 489 -3.05 10.00 11.48
CA PHE A 489 -3.65 11.12 12.20
C PHE A 489 -2.83 12.44 12.10
N PRO A 490 -3.47 13.61 11.91
CA PRO A 490 -2.80 14.91 11.77
C PRO A 490 -2.03 15.38 13.01
N ILE A 491 -0.85 15.95 12.76
CA ILE A 491 -0.01 16.67 13.73
C ILE A 491 0.61 17.89 13.04
N PHE A 492 0.45 19.09 13.60
CA PHE A 492 1.00 20.31 13.00
C PHE A 492 1.17 21.45 14.00
N PHE A 493 2.14 22.34 13.76
CA PHE A 493 2.32 23.55 14.53
C PHE A 493 1.48 24.69 13.97
N SER A 494 1.03 25.58 14.85
CA SER A 494 0.41 26.85 14.43
C SER A 494 1.41 27.70 13.64
N PRO A 495 1.03 28.26 12.47
CA PRO A 495 1.86 29.25 11.77
C PRO A 495 1.95 30.59 12.51
N HIS A 496 1.10 30.82 13.53
CA HIS A 496 1.03 32.08 14.28
C HIS A 496 1.60 31.99 15.70
N ASP A 497 1.67 30.79 16.27
CA ASP A 497 2.26 30.55 17.59
C ASP A 497 3.15 29.30 17.57
N PRO A 498 4.47 29.46 17.48
CA PRO A 498 5.39 28.32 17.39
C PRO A 498 5.50 27.47 18.67
N ASN A 499 4.80 27.80 19.77
CA ASN A 499 4.65 26.89 20.92
C ASN A 499 3.42 25.99 20.82
N LYS A 500 2.51 26.27 19.89
CA LYS A 500 1.21 25.63 19.80
C LYS A 500 1.26 24.49 18.80
N LEU A 501 1.18 23.27 19.33
CA LEU A 501 1.15 22.04 18.55
C LEU A 501 -0.26 21.43 18.62
N TYR A 502 -0.77 21.02 17.47
CA TYR A 502 -2.05 20.36 17.32
C TYR A 502 -1.86 18.87 17.02
N ALA A 503 -2.81 18.06 17.49
CA ALA A 503 -2.98 16.67 17.11
C ALA A 503 -4.47 16.36 16.98
N ALA A 504 -4.84 15.51 16.02
CA ALA A 504 -6.24 15.23 15.74
C ALA A 504 -6.60 13.75 15.95
N SER A 505 -7.76 13.52 16.55
CA SER A 505 -8.45 12.22 16.66
C SER A 505 -9.84 12.41 16.03
N GLN A 506 -10.94 11.95 16.64
CA GLN A 506 -12.26 12.50 16.33
C GLN A 506 -12.45 13.95 16.81
N VAL A 507 -11.58 14.41 17.73
CA VAL A 507 -11.51 15.79 18.22
C VAL A 507 -10.15 16.39 17.92
N LEU A 508 -10.10 17.72 17.74
CA LEU A 508 -8.86 18.48 17.63
C LEU A 508 -8.35 18.85 19.02
N MET A 509 -7.07 18.57 19.28
CA MET A 509 -6.42 18.83 20.56
C MET A 509 -5.21 19.75 20.36
N VAL A 510 -4.87 20.48 21.41
CA VAL A 510 -3.74 21.40 21.42
C VAL A 510 -2.88 21.21 22.68
N THR A 511 -1.57 21.36 22.52
CA THR A 511 -0.61 21.50 23.60
C THR A 511 0.20 22.80 23.44
N LEU A 512 0.59 23.38 24.58
CA LEU A 512 1.48 24.55 24.68
C LEU A 512 2.75 24.23 25.47
N ASP A 513 2.87 23.00 25.98
CA ASP A 513 3.93 22.54 26.90
C ASP A 513 4.69 21.34 26.33
N ARG A 514 4.82 21.31 25.00
CA ARG A 514 5.54 20.28 24.25
C ARG A 514 4.95 18.87 24.44
N GLY A 515 3.63 18.78 24.60
CA GLY A 515 2.90 17.53 24.75
C GLY A 515 2.98 16.92 26.15
N ALA A 516 3.34 17.70 27.17
CA ALA A 516 3.21 17.26 28.55
C ALA A 516 1.73 17.20 29.00
N SER A 517 0.89 18.07 28.43
CA SER A 517 -0.55 18.01 28.56
C SER A 517 -1.25 18.44 27.26
N TRP A 518 -2.46 17.90 27.05
CA TRP A 518 -3.29 18.16 25.88
C TRP A 518 -4.69 18.62 26.29
N ARG A 519 -5.24 19.58 25.53
CA ARG A 519 -6.60 20.09 25.72
C ARG A 519 -7.38 19.95 24.42
N ALA A 520 -8.54 19.30 24.48
CA ALA A 520 -9.49 19.29 23.37
C ALA A 520 -10.05 20.72 23.14
N ILE A 521 -10.08 21.13 21.88
CA ILE A 521 -10.60 22.41 21.40
C ILE A 521 -11.67 22.23 20.33
N SER A 522 -12.29 21.06 20.28
CA SER A 522 -13.46 20.80 19.45
C SER A 522 -14.34 19.76 20.13
N PRO A 523 -15.63 19.69 19.77
CA PRO A 523 -16.42 18.47 19.95
C PRO A 523 -15.92 17.37 18.99
N ASP A 524 -16.61 16.23 18.97
CA ASP A 524 -16.45 15.24 17.90
C ASP A 524 -16.90 15.88 16.58
N LEU A 525 -15.98 16.03 15.62
CA LEU A 525 -16.21 16.69 14.33
C LEU A 525 -16.54 15.67 13.22
N THR A 526 -17.02 14.48 13.59
CA THR A 526 -17.30 13.37 12.68
C THR A 526 -18.78 12.97 12.77
N ARG A 527 -19.25 12.11 11.88
CA ARG A 527 -20.61 11.54 11.94
C ARG A 527 -20.77 10.61 13.14
N ASN A 528 -19.67 10.04 13.63
CA ASN A 528 -19.62 9.15 14.81
C ASN A 528 -20.62 7.97 14.73
N ASP A 529 -20.79 7.39 13.54
CA ASP A 529 -21.68 6.24 13.34
C ASP A 529 -21.03 4.96 13.87
N LYS A 530 -21.52 4.49 15.01
CA LYS A 530 -20.99 3.30 15.69
C LYS A 530 -21.13 2.01 14.88
N SER A 531 -22.05 1.95 13.92
CA SER A 531 -22.16 0.78 13.02
C SER A 531 -20.95 0.63 12.10
N LYS A 532 -20.16 1.69 11.93
CA LYS A 532 -18.94 1.75 11.10
C LYS A 532 -17.64 1.61 11.91
N MET A 533 -17.73 1.41 13.22
CA MET A 533 -16.59 1.36 14.15
C MET A 533 -16.43 -0.03 14.79
N GLN A 534 -16.63 -1.07 13.97
CA GLN A 534 -16.67 -2.46 14.39
C GLN A 534 -15.34 -3.17 14.10
N SER A 535 -15.10 -4.33 14.72
CA SER A 535 -13.91 -5.11 14.42
C SER A 535 -13.89 -5.61 12.97
N SER A 536 -12.72 -5.49 12.34
CA SER A 536 -12.45 -5.82 10.94
C SER A 536 -11.75 -7.18 10.75
N GLY A 537 -11.80 -7.73 9.54
CA GLY A 537 -11.16 -8.99 9.11
C GLY A 537 -12.12 -10.11 8.65
N GLY A 538 -13.43 -9.92 8.80
CA GLY A 538 -14.43 -10.89 8.38
C GLY A 538 -14.54 -12.12 9.32
N PRO A 539 -15.00 -13.29 8.81
CA PRO A 539 -15.39 -14.42 9.65
C PRO A 539 -14.26 -15.34 10.11
N ILE A 540 -13.06 -15.27 9.53
CA ILE A 540 -11.95 -16.21 9.82
C ILE A 540 -10.87 -15.55 10.68
N THR A 541 -10.19 -14.53 10.15
CA THR A 541 -9.05 -13.88 10.81
C THR A 541 -9.37 -12.40 10.98
N LYS A 542 -9.28 -11.89 12.22
CA LYS A 542 -9.47 -10.47 12.50
C LYS A 542 -8.20 -9.67 12.22
N ASP A 543 -8.36 -8.41 11.83
CA ASP A 543 -7.28 -7.43 11.67
C ASP A 543 -7.74 -6.06 12.18
N ASN A 544 -7.17 -5.61 13.29
CA ASN A 544 -7.53 -4.36 13.96
C ASN A 544 -6.23 -3.59 14.32
N THR A 545 -5.62 -2.95 13.32
CA THR A 545 -4.35 -2.21 13.49
C THR A 545 -4.52 -0.69 13.33
N SER A 546 -5.73 -0.16 13.51
CA SER A 546 -6.11 1.27 13.30
C SER A 546 -6.15 1.77 11.85
N VAL A 547 -5.84 0.94 10.84
CA VAL A 547 -6.03 1.31 9.42
C VAL A 547 -7.51 1.50 9.12
N GLU A 548 -8.35 0.61 9.66
CA GLU A 548 -9.81 0.58 9.47
C GLU A 548 -10.59 1.40 10.50
N TYR A 549 -9.92 2.10 11.43
CA TYR A 549 -10.59 3.02 12.34
C TYR A 549 -11.20 4.18 11.56
N TYR A 550 -12.41 4.57 11.93
CA TYR A 550 -13.25 5.44 11.13
C TYR A 550 -13.98 6.47 11.99
N GLY A 551 -14.51 7.52 11.35
CA GLY A 551 -15.05 8.66 12.08
C GLY A 551 -13.93 9.34 12.87
N THR A 552 -12.86 9.70 12.17
CA THR A 552 -11.72 10.47 12.67
C THR A 552 -11.54 11.76 11.85
N ILE A 553 -10.95 12.79 12.46
CA ILE A 553 -10.44 13.94 11.70
C ILE A 553 -9.18 13.45 10.97
N PHE A 554 -9.32 13.29 9.65
CA PHE A 554 -8.28 12.76 8.79
C PHE A 554 -7.32 13.84 8.30
N TYR A 555 -7.78 15.10 8.27
CA TYR A 555 -6.96 16.26 7.97
C TYR A 555 -7.37 17.47 8.81
N ALA A 556 -6.41 18.27 9.26
CA ALA A 556 -6.66 19.54 9.93
C ALA A 556 -5.54 20.54 9.62
N ASP A 557 -5.89 21.82 9.59
CA ASP A 557 -4.96 22.90 9.24
C ASP A 557 -5.35 24.22 9.94
N GLU A 558 -4.38 25.12 10.15
CA GLU A 558 -4.62 26.50 10.60
C GLU A 558 -4.24 27.47 9.49
N SER A 559 -5.14 28.40 9.15
CA SER A 559 -4.89 29.38 8.10
C SER A 559 -3.58 30.14 8.35
N PRO A 560 -2.62 30.16 7.41
CA PRO A 560 -1.36 30.90 7.57
C PRO A 560 -1.53 32.43 7.54
N VAL A 561 -2.68 32.95 7.09
CA VAL A 561 -2.93 34.41 6.97
C VAL A 561 -3.92 34.97 8.00
N GLU A 562 -4.56 34.11 8.79
CA GLU A 562 -5.54 34.53 9.80
C GLU A 562 -5.47 33.64 11.06
N PRO A 563 -4.91 34.15 12.18
CA PRO A 563 -4.82 33.41 13.42
C PRO A 563 -6.18 32.93 13.94
N GLY A 564 -6.25 31.68 14.39
CA GLY A 564 -7.47 31.12 14.97
C GLY A 564 -8.53 30.66 13.95
N VAL A 565 -8.24 30.74 12.65
CA VAL A 565 -9.03 30.07 11.62
C VAL A 565 -8.52 28.65 11.42
N LEU A 566 -9.29 27.67 11.89
CA LEU A 566 -8.94 26.25 11.86
C LEU A 566 -9.90 25.51 10.94
N TRP A 567 -9.36 24.60 10.12
CA TRP A 567 -10.12 23.69 9.27
C TRP A 567 -9.94 22.26 9.74
N ALA A 568 -11.00 21.46 9.66
CA ALA A 568 -10.97 20.03 9.95
C ALA A 568 -11.81 19.27 8.91
N GLY A 569 -11.26 18.17 8.40
CA GLY A 569 -11.91 17.26 7.48
C GLY A 569 -11.89 15.83 8.02
N SER A 570 -13.03 15.15 8.01
CA SER A 570 -13.14 13.78 8.51
C SER A 570 -13.05 12.72 7.41
N ASP A 571 -12.66 11.50 7.79
CA ASP A 571 -12.70 10.32 6.91
C ASP A 571 -14.13 9.85 6.59
N ASP A 572 -15.13 10.36 7.33
CA ASP A 572 -16.56 10.16 7.11
C ASP A 572 -17.28 11.33 6.42
N GLY A 573 -16.53 12.28 5.89
CA GLY A 573 -17.01 13.22 4.87
C GLY A 573 -17.68 14.48 5.40
N LEU A 574 -17.21 14.98 6.54
CA LEU A 574 -17.58 16.29 7.06
C LEU A 574 -16.41 17.26 6.99
N ILE A 575 -16.70 18.54 6.72
CA ILE A 575 -15.74 19.64 6.76
C ILE A 575 -16.25 20.68 7.75
N HIS A 576 -15.41 21.03 8.71
CA HIS A 576 -15.71 22.04 9.72
C HIS A 576 -14.70 23.19 9.68
N VAL A 577 -15.17 24.38 10.02
CA VAL A 577 -14.31 25.57 10.22
C VAL A 577 -14.59 26.21 11.57
N SER A 578 -13.52 26.56 12.28
CA SER A 578 -13.55 27.48 13.41
C SER A 578 -12.88 28.79 13.03
N ARG A 579 -13.35 29.91 13.57
CA ARG A 579 -12.80 31.25 13.33
C ARG A 579 -12.40 31.97 14.62
N ASP A 580 -12.38 31.25 15.73
CA ASP A 580 -12.14 31.77 17.08
C ASP A 580 -11.21 30.85 17.90
N GLY A 581 -10.34 30.12 17.21
CA GLY A 581 -9.34 29.25 17.83
C GLY A 581 -9.91 27.96 18.43
N GLY A 582 -11.01 27.47 17.87
CA GLY A 582 -11.66 26.22 18.27
C GLY A 582 -12.77 26.38 19.32
N GLN A 583 -13.17 27.60 19.67
CA GLN A 583 -14.27 27.77 20.63
C GLN A 583 -15.61 27.40 20.02
N ASN A 584 -15.83 27.77 18.75
CA ASN A 584 -17.01 27.40 17.98
C ASN A 584 -16.59 26.80 16.64
N TRP A 585 -17.36 25.81 16.18
CA TRP A 585 -17.15 25.10 14.91
C TRP A 585 -18.44 25.11 14.10
N ALA A 586 -18.33 25.44 12.81
CA ALA A 586 -19.42 25.37 11.85
C ALA A 586 -19.17 24.22 10.87
N ASP A 587 -20.17 23.36 10.66
CA ASP A 587 -20.20 22.44 9.53
C ASP A 587 -20.40 23.25 8.24
N VAL A 588 -19.43 23.16 7.36
CA VAL A 588 -19.38 23.87 6.08
C VAL A 588 -19.25 22.90 4.91
N THR A 589 -19.68 21.64 5.10
CA THR A 589 -19.61 20.60 4.08
C THR A 589 -20.38 21.02 2.81
N PRO A 590 -19.77 20.96 1.61
CA PRO A 590 -20.46 21.23 0.35
C PRO A 590 -21.66 20.29 0.17
N LYS A 591 -22.79 20.84 -0.28
CA LYS A 591 -24.05 20.08 -0.40
C LYS A 591 -24.02 18.99 -1.48
N ASP A 592 -23.20 19.16 -2.49
CA ASP A 592 -23.00 18.22 -3.60
C ASP A 592 -21.88 17.20 -3.33
N LEU A 593 -21.21 17.30 -2.18
CA LEU A 593 -20.19 16.35 -1.77
C LEU A 593 -20.86 15.01 -1.39
N PRO A 594 -20.40 13.86 -1.94
CA PRO A 594 -20.95 12.56 -1.58
C PRO A 594 -20.85 12.28 -0.07
N ALA A 595 -21.86 11.63 0.49
CA ALA A 595 -21.79 11.15 1.87
C ALA A 595 -20.69 10.09 2.02
N TRP A 596 -20.04 10.06 3.18
CA TRP A 596 -18.98 9.10 3.55
C TRP A 596 -17.68 9.21 2.74
N ILE A 597 -17.50 10.28 1.98
CA ILE A 597 -16.25 10.56 1.29
C ILE A 597 -15.12 10.84 2.28
N MET A 598 -13.91 10.41 1.99
CA MET A 598 -12.76 10.75 2.82
C MET A 598 -12.26 12.15 2.45
N ILE A 599 -12.23 13.07 3.40
CA ILE A 599 -11.53 14.36 3.22
C ILE A 599 -10.03 14.09 3.39
N ASN A 600 -9.32 13.95 2.27
CA ASN A 600 -7.91 13.57 2.30
C ASN A 600 -6.99 14.76 2.64
N GLU A 601 -7.39 15.97 2.23
CA GLU A 601 -6.59 17.18 2.40
C GLU A 601 -7.44 18.46 2.40
N ILE A 602 -7.06 19.42 3.24
CA ILE A 602 -7.55 20.80 3.23
C ILE A 602 -6.35 21.73 3.26
N ASP A 603 -6.17 22.55 2.24
CA ASP A 603 -5.08 23.52 2.16
C ASP A 603 -5.63 24.94 2.32
N ALA A 604 -5.37 25.57 3.46
CA ALA A 604 -5.77 26.95 3.70
C ALA A 604 -4.86 27.92 2.94
N SER A 605 -5.44 28.84 2.18
CA SER A 605 -4.65 29.70 1.29
C SER A 605 -3.58 30.50 2.05
N PRO A 606 -2.33 30.53 1.56
CA PRO A 606 -1.27 31.40 2.08
C PRO A 606 -1.40 32.85 1.64
N LEU A 607 -2.42 33.19 0.86
CA LEU A 607 -2.60 34.51 0.26
C LEU A 607 -3.89 35.19 0.72
N ASP A 608 -4.99 34.42 0.78
CA ASP A 608 -6.33 34.99 0.92
C ASP A 608 -7.06 34.45 2.16
N LYS A 609 -7.55 35.37 2.99
CA LYS A 609 -8.38 35.02 4.15
C LYS A 609 -9.66 34.30 3.72
N GLY A 610 -10.07 33.30 4.51
CA GLY A 610 -11.29 32.52 4.26
C GLY A 610 -11.25 31.62 3.01
N THR A 611 -10.11 31.56 2.31
CA THR A 611 -9.93 30.67 1.16
C THR A 611 -9.30 29.35 1.58
N ALA A 612 -9.87 28.24 1.12
CA ALA A 612 -9.32 26.90 1.30
C ALA A 612 -9.60 26.03 0.07
N TYR A 613 -8.71 25.10 -0.20
CA TYR A 613 -8.83 24.07 -1.22
C TYR A 613 -9.01 22.72 -0.54
N VAL A 614 -9.88 21.88 -1.09
CA VAL A 614 -10.19 20.57 -0.51
C VAL A 614 -10.00 19.51 -1.58
N ALA A 615 -9.25 18.46 -1.23
CA ALA A 615 -9.19 17.22 -1.98
C ALA A 615 -9.87 16.11 -1.17
N ALA A 616 -10.92 15.53 -1.76
CA ALA A 616 -11.67 14.43 -1.19
C ALA A 616 -11.62 13.22 -2.14
N THR A 617 -11.84 12.01 -1.62
CA THR A 617 -11.78 10.80 -2.46
C THR A 617 -12.75 9.70 -2.02
N MET A 618 -13.32 9.02 -3.01
CA MET A 618 -14.24 7.88 -2.87
C MET A 618 -13.62 6.56 -3.38
N TYR A 619 -12.32 6.50 -3.67
CA TYR A 619 -11.71 5.31 -4.29
C TYR A 619 -11.93 4.03 -3.45
N LYS A 620 -12.01 4.18 -2.12
CA LYS A 620 -12.33 3.09 -1.18
C LYS A 620 -13.80 2.59 -1.25
N SER A 621 -14.58 3.13 -2.17
CA SER A 621 -15.95 2.73 -2.52
C SER A 621 -16.10 2.48 -4.03
N ASP A 622 -14.98 2.25 -4.73
CA ASP A 622 -14.92 1.98 -6.17
C ASP A 622 -15.44 3.14 -7.04
N ASP A 623 -15.26 4.38 -6.56
CA ASP A 623 -15.57 5.60 -7.28
C ASP A 623 -14.31 6.47 -7.39
N PHE A 624 -13.77 6.56 -8.61
CA PHE A 624 -12.51 7.22 -8.94
C PHE A 624 -12.70 8.65 -9.47
N ARG A 625 -13.93 9.19 -9.41
CA ARG A 625 -14.16 10.56 -9.88
C ARG A 625 -13.35 11.55 -9.02
N PRO A 626 -12.80 12.62 -9.62
CA PRO A 626 -12.12 13.65 -8.85
C PRO A 626 -13.13 14.49 -8.04
N TYR A 627 -12.79 14.75 -6.78
CA TYR A 627 -13.54 15.61 -5.87
C TYR A 627 -12.63 16.70 -5.31
N LEU A 628 -12.45 17.76 -6.10
CA LEU A 628 -11.67 18.94 -5.72
C LEU A 628 -12.60 20.14 -5.60
N TYR A 629 -12.48 20.89 -4.50
CA TYR A 629 -13.32 22.03 -4.19
C TYR A 629 -12.49 23.23 -3.72
N LYS A 630 -12.98 24.43 -3.99
CA LYS A 630 -12.45 25.70 -3.48
C LYS A 630 -13.56 26.48 -2.80
N THR A 631 -13.26 27.08 -1.65
CA THR A 631 -14.06 28.14 -1.05
C THR A 631 -13.23 29.41 -0.93
N SER A 632 -13.89 30.57 -0.87
CA SER A 632 -13.26 31.88 -0.60
C SER A 632 -14.01 32.69 0.46
N ASP A 633 -14.92 32.06 1.19
CA ASP A 633 -15.82 32.72 2.14
C ASP A 633 -16.02 31.91 3.44
N TYR A 634 -14.97 31.20 3.86
CA TYR A 634 -14.98 30.31 5.02
C TYR A 634 -15.99 29.17 4.88
N GLY A 635 -16.15 28.62 3.67
CA GLY A 635 -16.96 27.43 3.41
C GLY A 635 -18.46 27.70 3.30
N LYS A 636 -18.90 28.96 3.24
CA LYS A 636 -20.32 29.28 3.00
C LYS A 636 -20.74 28.91 1.59
N SER A 637 -19.82 29.03 0.63
CA SER A 637 -19.98 28.56 -0.74
C SER A 637 -18.75 27.81 -1.22
N TRP A 638 -18.98 26.88 -2.15
CA TRP A 638 -17.95 26.03 -2.72
C TRP A 638 -18.06 26.00 -4.24
N THR A 639 -16.92 25.96 -4.90
CA THR A 639 -16.77 25.79 -6.34
C THR A 639 -15.98 24.51 -6.60
N LYS A 640 -16.54 23.61 -7.40
CA LYS A 640 -15.82 22.41 -7.83
C LYS A 640 -14.73 22.80 -8.84
N ILE A 641 -13.51 22.29 -8.66
CA ILE A 641 -12.32 22.67 -9.44
C ILE A 641 -11.64 21.43 -10.06
N VAL A 642 -12.39 20.71 -10.88
CA VAL A 642 -11.95 19.45 -11.51
C VAL A 642 -11.70 19.57 -13.01
N GLU A 643 -11.78 20.79 -13.56
CA GLU A 643 -11.51 21.02 -14.97
C GLU A 643 -10.07 20.64 -15.33
N GLY A 644 -9.90 19.83 -16.38
CA GLY A 644 -8.60 19.33 -16.82
C GLY A 644 -8.14 18.03 -16.15
N ILE A 645 -8.94 17.45 -15.24
CA ILE A 645 -8.67 16.16 -14.61
C ILE A 645 -9.60 15.10 -15.21
N PRO A 646 -9.08 13.95 -15.70
CA PRO A 646 -9.91 12.85 -16.18
C PRO A 646 -10.88 12.34 -15.09
N ALA A 647 -12.03 11.82 -15.51
CA ALA A 647 -13.08 11.36 -14.58
C ALA A 647 -12.80 9.97 -13.96
N ASP A 648 -11.77 9.29 -14.46
CA ASP A 648 -11.44 7.89 -14.23
C ASP A 648 -9.96 7.68 -13.82
N GLN A 649 -9.27 8.73 -13.35
CA GLN A 649 -7.88 8.69 -12.90
C GLN A 649 -7.69 9.08 -11.44
#